data_AF-A0A965ZNL5-F1
#
_entry.id   AF-A0A965ZNL5-F1
#
_cell.length_a   1.000
_cell.length_b   1.000
_cell.length_c   1.000
_cell.angle_alpha   90.00
_cell.angle_beta   90.00
_cell.angle_gamma   90.00
#
_symmetry.space_group_name_H-M   'P 1'
#
loop_
_entity.id
_entity.type
_entity.pdbx_description
1 polymer ?
#
loop_
_entity_poly.entity_id
_entity_poly.type
_entity_poly.pdbx_seq_one_letter_code
_entity_poly.pdbx_strand_id
1 'polypeptide(L)'
;KALEEERKRKEAEEAARRKALEEERKRKEAEQAARRKAAEEEAKRKAAEEAARRKAEEQARKAAEAARRKAEKEEARRKAAEEAARRRAEEKAKKEEQAARRRAEKEEARLRAEEEAAMRAAQQAELERQKAEEIAREKAVQAEARRKAAEEAARRREQLAETKRRQAEQAAKEKARKEQARKEAEQAAAREQERLQAEKQAQEQREKEAREQARRKAEAARREQEAHRRAMEEQAVQRAAQELSRQPSLKPAAAKVKTRLDLPQGKRTGSGRRQPGAPNLYSLRPFRNTAEVKSRVASSRQSMRRYLAIAALALAGILVLSGARISLPTVTAVTGASGTVVAPGQGPILLAGDQLLLHDRAGMGSGQLGFDELGVERLAGTMEFTASGDLLALGEPAGKAAGGASASTLLRCSLETPACSALSPDWRDRTIDTFAVQTLDDSLFLVDTDSGELMQTDPEGNIIATASLNLPPQPVIRLRSGLMFMNSASGPAVSVFRYDTNAFGEQLDEILLLPPPAVEAGQQQVRDFLWNAGSWWVTMANPETGSSGVYRFDPDWGYQGQVHLAADTQPEQLLAWGSKTLVRDSRRIPLQRFNASGAAEVPLESDLLHTLVDGRGRMRMLTDMGWRGAGLTLGLLFLGALALSWLQGTRALVYKARDARGAAPIDDIADQISWIDPLPDREKWFRRANLGFGMISLALVLAAIGAGVSAIEMAALLLALAGIAGGLVLLQRSPIGHIGVVQGQLLLVDHRAMYHLDGDARLQYRGAFLLIDDVAVFSGNALLPAFSPEQVRKQVMPLARGGVRVDRKTVLVKLLQGRHPLAQSIGISVAGLLLGILALALQWW
;
A
#
# COMPACT_ATOMS: atom_id res chain seq x y z
N LYS A 1 -148.72 47.89 -88.28
CA LYS A 1 -148.89 48.62 -87.00
C LYS A 1 -148.78 47.69 -85.78
N ALA A 2 -149.53 46.59 -85.66
CA ALA A 2 -149.40 45.64 -84.53
C ALA A 2 -148.00 44.97 -84.41
N LEU A 3 -147.34 44.65 -85.52
CA LEU A 3 -145.99 44.05 -85.53
C LEU A 3 -144.86 45.02 -85.14
N GLU A 4 -145.08 46.34 -85.20
CA GLU A 4 -144.04 47.33 -84.92
C GLU A 4 -143.98 47.69 -83.42
N GLU A 5 -145.12 47.65 -82.74
CA GLU A 5 -145.19 47.80 -81.28
C GLU A 5 -144.57 46.61 -80.54
N GLU A 6 -144.72 45.39 -81.07
CA GLU A 6 -144.12 44.20 -80.48
C GLU A 6 -142.60 44.20 -80.61
N ARG A 7 -142.06 44.73 -81.72
CA ARG A 7 -140.61 44.84 -81.93
C ARG A 7 -139.96 45.88 -81.00
N LYS A 8 -140.62 47.02 -80.78
CA LYS A 8 -140.14 48.05 -79.84
C LYS A 8 -140.19 47.59 -78.38
N ARG A 9 -141.20 46.78 -78.00
CA ARG A 9 -141.25 46.17 -76.65
C ARG A 9 -140.13 45.14 -76.45
N LYS A 10 -139.87 44.29 -77.46
CA LYS A 10 -138.79 43.29 -77.40
C LYS A 10 -137.40 43.94 -77.33
N GLU A 11 -137.15 45.00 -78.11
CA GLU A 11 -135.88 45.74 -78.07
C GLU A 11 -135.68 46.46 -76.72
N ALA A 12 -136.74 47.02 -76.12
CA ALA A 12 -136.68 47.64 -74.79
C ALA A 12 -136.43 46.60 -73.67
N GLU A 13 -137.03 45.41 -73.78
CA GLU A 13 -136.84 44.31 -72.83
C GLU A 13 -135.42 43.71 -72.94
N GLU A 14 -134.86 43.61 -74.15
CA GLU A 14 -133.50 43.12 -74.36
C GLU A 14 -132.44 44.14 -73.89
N ALA A 15 -132.70 45.44 -74.07
CA ALA A 15 -131.85 46.50 -73.54
C ALA A 15 -131.88 46.56 -72.00
N ALA A 16 -133.05 46.33 -71.38
CA ALA A 16 -133.19 46.23 -69.94
C ALA A 16 -132.46 44.99 -69.38
N ARG A 17 -132.53 43.84 -70.07
CA ARG A 17 -131.78 42.62 -69.69
C ARG A 17 -130.28 42.79 -69.77
N ARG A 18 -129.75 43.48 -70.79
CA ARG A 18 -128.30 43.70 -70.93
C ARG A 18 -127.75 44.61 -69.82
N LYS A 19 -128.47 45.67 -69.44
CA LYS A 19 -128.08 46.52 -68.30
C LYS A 19 -128.14 45.78 -66.96
N ALA A 20 -129.16 44.94 -66.76
CA ALA A 20 -129.27 44.11 -65.55
C ALA A 20 -128.11 43.09 -65.45
N LEU A 21 -127.72 42.46 -66.57
CA LEU A 21 -126.58 41.54 -66.61
C LEU A 21 -125.22 42.22 -66.35
N GLU A 22 -125.04 43.47 -66.81
CA GLU A 22 -123.80 44.21 -66.58
C GLU A 22 -123.67 44.68 -65.12
N GLU A 23 -124.75 45.15 -64.49
CA GLU A 23 -124.78 45.44 -63.06
C GLU A 23 -124.55 44.18 -62.22
N GLU A 24 -125.15 43.06 -62.60
CA GLU A 24 -124.94 41.79 -61.91
C GLU A 24 -123.47 41.32 -62.00
N ARG A 25 -122.81 41.55 -63.14
CA ARG A 25 -121.40 41.21 -63.32
C ARG A 25 -120.48 42.09 -62.47
N LYS A 26 -120.72 43.41 -62.43
CA LYS A 26 -119.96 44.33 -61.55
C LYS A 26 -120.17 44.01 -60.07
N ARG A 27 -121.39 43.61 -59.68
CA ARG A 27 -121.71 43.18 -58.31
C ARG A 27 -121.00 41.88 -57.94
N LYS A 28 -120.94 40.90 -58.86
CA LYS A 28 -120.22 39.63 -58.66
C LYS A 28 -118.70 39.82 -58.57
N GLU A 29 -118.11 40.71 -59.37
CA GLU A 29 -116.67 41.03 -59.28
C GLU A 29 -116.33 41.77 -57.97
N ALA A 30 -117.15 42.72 -57.53
CA ALA A 30 -116.99 43.38 -56.24
C ALA A 30 -117.15 42.40 -55.06
N GLU A 31 -118.10 41.45 -55.15
CA GLU A 31 -118.31 40.41 -54.13
C GLU A 31 -117.13 39.41 -54.10
N GLN A 32 -116.56 39.03 -55.23
CA GLN A 32 -115.37 38.18 -55.26
C GLN A 32 -114.12 38.88 -54.71
N ALA A 33 -113.95 40.18 -54.97
CA ALA A 33 -112.86 40.96 -54.39
C ALA A 33 -113.01 41.11 -52.86
N ALA A 34 -114.24 41.28 -52.36
CA ALA A 34 -114.53 41.32 -50.93
C ALA A 34 -114.32 39.95 -50.25
N ARG A 35 -114.73 38.86 -50.89
CA ARG A 35 -114.52 37.49 -50.38
C ARG A 35 -113.04 37.10 -50.32
N ARG A 36 -112.21 37.54 -51.27
CA ARG A 36 -110.75 37.29 -51.21
C ARG A 36 -110.07 38.02 -50.05
N LYS A 37 -110.44 39.28 -49.78
CA LYS A 37 -109.92 40.02 -48.62
C LYS A 37 -110.42 39.44 -47.30
N ALA A 38 -111.68 39.02 -47.22
CA ALA A 38 -112.23 38.36 -46.04
C ALA A 38 -111.58 36.99 -45.78
N ALA A 39 -111.32 36.19 -46.83
CA ALA A 39 -110.65 34.89 -46.70
C ALA A 39 -109.18 35.03 -46.27
N GLU A 40 -108.47 36.07 -46.71
CA GLU A 40 -107.08 36.31 -46.29
C GLU A 40 -106.98 36.80 -44.83
N GLU A 41 -107.92 37.63 -44.37
CA GLU A 41 -108.02 38.01 -42.95
C GLU A 41 -108.46 36.83 -42.05
N GLU A 42 -109.39 36.00 -42.51
CA GLU A 42 -109.85 34.83 -41.76
C GLU A 42 -108.75 33.76 -41.68
N ALA A 43 -107.92 33.60 -42.72
CA ALA A 43 -106.74 32.73 -42.69
C ALA A 43 -105.67 33.24 -41.72
N LYS A 44 -105.41 34.56 -41.67
CA LYS A 44 -104.48 35.16 -40.69
C LYS A 44 -105.00 35.06 -39.25
N ARG A 45 -106.32 35.21 -39.04
CA ARG A 45 -106.95 34.99 -37.72
C ARG A 45 -106.90 33.53 -37.27
N LYS A 46 -107.22 32.56 -38.14
CA LYS A 46 -107.15 31.14 -37.79
C LYS A 46 -105.72 30.67 -37.51
N ALA A 47 -104.73 31.15 -38.26
CA ALA A 47 -103.32 30.84 -38.00
C ALA A 47 -102.82 31.46 -36.67
N ALA A 48 -103.26 32.69 -36.34
CA ALA A 48 -102.93 33.33 -35.07
C ALA A 48 -103.64 32.66 -33.87
N GLU A 49 -104.89 32.23 -34.05
CA GLU A 49 -105.69 31.54 -33.03
C GLU A 49 -105.18 30.11 -32.77
N GLU A 50 -104.77 29.37 -33.80
CA GLU A 50 -104.16 28.04 -33.64
C GLU A 50 -102.77 28.14 -32.98
N ALA A 51 -101.97 29.16 -33.32
CA ALA A 51 -100.69 29.42 -32.65
C ALA A 51 -100.86 29.86 -31.18
N ALA A 52 -101.91 30.63 -30.87
CA ALA A 52 -102.25 31.00 -29.50
C ALA A 52 -102.80 29.81 -28.71
N ARG A 53 -103.63 28.97 -29.32
CA ARG A 53 -104.17 27.75 -28.69
C ARG A 53 -103.09 26.72 -28.42
N ARG A 54 -102.15 26.48 -29.34
CA ARG A 54 -101.02 25.57 -29.11
C ARG A 54 -100.11 26.07 -27.97
N LYS A 55 -99.85 27.37 -27.89
CA LYS A 55 -99.09 27.96 -26.76
C LYS A 55 -99.84 27.87 -25.43
N ALA A 56 -101.16 28.09 -25.44
CA ALA A 56 -102.01 27.97 -24.24
C ALA A 56 -102.16 26.50 -23.78
N GLU A 57 -102.31 25.55 -24.72
CA GLU A 57 -102.44 24.12 -24.43
C GLU A 57 -101.11 23.50 -23.99
N GLU A 58 -99.97 23.96 -24.53
CA GLU A 58 -98.64 23.58 -24.06
C GLU A 58 -98.31 24.16 -22.67
N GLN A 59 -98.72 25.42 -22.39
CA GLN A 59 -98.59 26.01 -21.05
C GLN A 59 -99.55 25.36 -20.03
N ALA A 60 -100.78 25.01 -20.42
CA ALA A 60 -101.72 24.28 -19.58
C ALA A 60 -101.25 22.85 -19.32
N ARG A 61 -100.67 22.16 -20.32
CA ARG A 61 -100.07 20.84 -20.14
C ARG A 61 -98.83 20.89 -19.25
N LYS A 62 -97.95 21.89 -19.42
CA LYS A 62 -96.78 22.10 -18.54
C LYS A 62 -97.19 22.48 -17.11
N ALA A 63 -98.24 23.27 -16.94
CA ALA A 63 -98.78 23.62 -15.62
C ALA A 63 -99.48 22.43 -14.95
N ALA A 64 -100.26 21.64 -15.70
CA ALA A 64 -100.91 20.42 -15.20
C ALA A 64 -99.88 19.31 -14.91
N GLU A 65 -98.85 19.13 -15.74
CA GLU A 65 -97.76 18.19 -15.50
C GLU A 65 -96.86 18.64 -14.34
N ALA A 66 -96.62 19.95 -14.17
CA ALA A 66 -95.91 20.48 -13.01
C ALA A 66 -96.74 20.37 -11.71
N ALA A 67 -98.06 20.55 -11.78
CA ALA A 67 -98.97 20.35 -10.63
C ALA A 67 -99.07 18.87 -10.26
N ARG A 68 -99.16 17.96 -11.24
CA ARG A 68 -99.18 16.50 -11.04
C ARG A 68 -97.82 15.99 -10.54
N ARG A 69 -96.70 16.49 -11.06
CA ARG A 69 -95.34 16.20 -10.54
C ARG A 69 -95.11 16.79 -9.15
N LYS A 70 -95.70 17.93 -8.79
CA LYS A 70 -95.62 18.47 -7.42
C LYS A 70 -96.47 17.64 -6.45
N ALA A 71 -97.70 17.27 -6.84
CA ALA A 71 -98.56 16.40 -6.04
C ALA A 71 -97.98 14.98 -5.88
N GLU A 72 -97.47 14.36 -6.96
CA GLU A 72 -96.78 13.07 -6.89
C GLU A 72 -95.45 13.17 -6.14
N LYS A 73 -94.67 14.26 -6.27
CA LYS A 73 -93.45 14.44 -5.46
C LYS A 73 -93.75 14.71 -3.99
N GLU A 74 -94.90 15.29 -3.65
CA GLU A 74 -95.29 15.57 -2.27
C GLU A 74 -95.92 14.34 -1.60
N GLU A 75 -96.73 13.57 -2.32
CA GLU A 75 -97.25 12.28 -1.86
C GLU A 75 -96.14 11.20 -1.82
N ALA A 76 -95.23 11.19 -2.80
CA ALA A 76 -94.02 10.36 -2.76
C ALA A 76 -93.00 10.86 -1.73
N ARG A 77 -92.88 12.17 -1.43
CA ARG A 77 -92.10 12.65 -0.27
C ARG A 77 -92.74 12.24 1.05
N ARG A 78 -94.07 12.25 1.18
CA ARG A 78 -94.74 11.81 2.41
C ARG A 78 -94.59 10.30 2.61
N LYS A 79 -94.86 9.48 1.59
CA LYS A 79 -94.66 8.03 1.65
C LYS A 79 -93.19 7.63 1.80
N ALA A 80 -92.26 8.30 1.09
CA ALA A 80 -90.83 8.07 1.27
C ALA A 80 -90.28 8.67 2.57
N ALA A 81 -90.83 9.74 3.13
CA ALA A 81 -90.42 10.26 4.44
C ALA A 81 -90.99 9.43 5.59
N GLU A 82 -92.18 8.85 5.45
CA GLU A 82 -92.80 7.95 6.42
C GLU A 82 -92.12 6.56 6.39
N GLU A 83 -91.85 6.02 5.19
CA GLU A 83 -91.07 4.79 5.04
C GLU A 83 -89.58 5.00 5.37
N ALA A 84 -88.99 6.16 5.06
CA ALA A 84 -87.63 6.49 5.53
C ALA A 84 -87.61 6.82 7.02
N ALA A 85 -88.67 7.33 7.65
CA ALA A 85 -88.74 7.52 9.10
C ALA A 85 -88.91 6.17 9.81
N ARG A 86 -89.72 5.25 9.27
CA ARG A 86 -89.86 3.88 9.79
C ARG A 86 -88.59 3.06 9.57
N ARG A 87 -87.97 3.10 8.38
CA ARG A 87 -86.68 2.46 8.11
C ARG A 87 -85.56 3.13 8.92
N ARG A 88 -85.54 4.45 9.11
CA ARG A 88 -84.57 5.10 10.01
C ARG A 88 -84.85 4.77 11.48
N ALA A 89 -86.09 4.54 11.91
CA ALA A 89 -86.39 4.11 13.27
C ALA A 89 -86.03 2.63 13.50
N GLU A 90 -86.34 1.73 12.56
CA GLU A 90 -85.93 0.31 12.61
C GLU A 90 -84.43 0.13 12.40
N GLU A 91 -83.80 0.91 11.53
CA GLU A 91 -82.37 0.89 11.29
C GLU A 91 -81.61 1.60 12.41
N LYS A 92 -82.18 2.63 13.06
CA LYS A 92 -81.60 3.23 14.28
C LYS A 92 -81.79 2.32 15.48
N ALA A 93 -82.89 1.59 15.62
CA ALA A 93 -83.06 0.54 16.63
C ALA A 93 -82.14 -0.67 16.38
N LYS A 94 -82.01 -1.15 15.14
CA LYS A 94 -81.06 -2.21 14.77
C LYS A 94 -79.60 -1.74 14.82
N LYS A 95 -79.29 -0.48 14.49
CA LYS A 95 -77.94 0.10 14.65
C LYS A 95 -77.63 0.42 16.10
N GLU A 96 -78.58 0.77 16.94
CA GLU A 96 -78.37 0.94 18.40
C GLU A 96 -78.23 -0.42 19.08
N GLU A 97 -78.99 -1.46 18.68
CA GLU A 97 -78.80 -2.81 19.18
C GLU A 97 -77.50 -3.44 18.65
N GLN A 98 -77.18 -3.31 17.36
CA GLN A 98 -75.89 -3.76 16.82
C GLN A 98 -74.73 -2.88 17.30
N ALA A 99 -74.90 -1.59 17.59
CA ALA A 99 -73.86 -0.77 18.20
C ALA A 99 -73.71 -1.07 19.68
N ALA A 100 -74.77 -1.43 20.41
CA ALA A 100 -74.69 -1.91 21.78
C ALA A 100 -74.01 -3.29 21.84
N ARG A 101 -74.38 -4.23 20.96
CA ARG A 101 -73.68 -5.53 20.82
C ARG A 101 -72.24 -5.37 20.34
N ARG A 102 -71.96 -4.51 19.35
CA ARG A 102 -70.59 -4.24 18.89
C ARG A 102 -69.78 -3.42 19.89
N ARG A 103 -70.40 -2.59 20.75
CA ARG A 103 -69.70 -1.91 21.84
C ARG A 103 -69.41 -2.89 22.97
N ALA A 104 -70.35 -3.77 23.32
CA ALA A 104 -70.13 -4.85 24.28
C ALA A 104 -69.06 -5.84 23.79
N GLU A 105 -69.13 -6.31 22.53
CA GLU A 105 -68.12 -7.17 21.92
C GLU A 105 -66.79 -6.44 21.73
N LYS A 106 -66.76 -5.14 21.38
CA LYS A 106 -65.50 -4.37 21.31
C LYS A 106 -64.92 -4.08 22.68
N GLU A 107 -65.73 -3.93 23.71
CA GLU A 107 -65.29 -3.70 25.08
C GLU A 107 -64.78 -5.01 25.69
N GLU A 108 -65.46 -6.13 25.45
CA GLU A 108 -64.99 -7.46 25.84
C GLU A 108 -63.76 -7.89 25.03
N ALA A 109 -63.71 -7.59 23.73
CA ALA A 109 -62.52 -7.81 22.90
C ALA A 109 -61.38 -6.84 23.25
N ARG A 110 -61.67 -5.61 23.70
CA ARG A 110 -60.64 -4.68 24.19
C ARG A 110 -60.12 -5.13 25.54
N LEU A 111 -60.97 -5.58 26.47
CA LEU A 111 -60.54 -6.13 27.75
C LEU A 111 -59.72 -7.41 27.55
N ARG A 112 -60.14 -8.33 26.65
CA ARG A 112 -59.34 -9.52 26.30
C ARG A 112 -58.04 -9.15 25.58
N ALA A 113 -58.03 -8.16 24.68
CA ALA A 113 -56.82 -7.71 24.01
C ALA A 113 -55.88 -6.94 24.96
N GLU A 114 -56.41 -6.23 25.95
CA GLU A 114 -55.65 -5.50 26.97
C GLU A 114 -55.10 -6.47 28.02
N GLU A 115 -55.85 -7.51 28.40
CA GLU A 115 -55.39 -8.60 29.27
C GLU A 115 -54.37 -9.49 28.54
N GLU A 116 -54.58 -9.81 27.26
CA GLU A 116 -53.62 -10.55 26.44
C GLU A 116 -52.37 -9.71 26.14
N ALA A 117 -52.50 -8.40 25.92
CA ALA A 117 -51.38 -7.48 25.81
C ALA A 117 -50.63 -7.33 27.15
N ALA A 118 -51.33 -7.28 28.28
CA ALA A 118 -50.72 -7.26 29.60
C ALA A 118 -50.00 -8.57 29.92
N MET A 119 -50.57 -9.72 29.55
CA MET A 119 -49.93 -11.03 29.68
C MET A 119 -48.72 -11.17 28.76
N ARG A 120 -48.80 -10.71 27.51
CA ARG A 120 -47.64 -10.69 26.59
C ARG A 120 -46.57 -9.71 27.06
N ALA A 121 -46.94 -8.55 27.59
CA ALA A 121 -46.00 -7.58 28.16
C ALA A 121 -45.35 -8.12 29.45
N ALA A 122 -46.10 -8.83 30.30
CA ALA A 122 -45.58 -9.51 31.48
C ALA A 122 -44.64 -10.66 31.10
N GLN A 123 -45.00 -11.48 30.10
CA GLN A 123 -44.15 -12.54 29.56
C GLN A 123 -42.89 -11.99 28.90
N GLN A 124 -42.99 -10.87 28.16
CA GLN A 124 -41.82 -10.18 27.59
C GLN A 124 -40.92 -9.60 28.68
N ALA A 125 -41.49 -8.98 29.71
CA ALA A 125 -40.72 -8.46 30.85
C ALA A 125 -40.04 -9.58 31.65
N GLU A 126 -40.68 -10.74 31.79
CA GLU A 126 -40.09 -11.91 32.43
C GLU A 126 -38.98 -12.55 31.57
N LEU A 127 -39.19 -12.66 30.25
CA LEU A 127 -38.16 -13.12 29.31
C LEU A 127 -36.97 -12.15 29.27
N GLU A 128 -37.21 -10.84 29.30
CA GLU A 128 -36.13 -9.85 29.39
C GLU A 128 -35.39 -9.91 30.72
N ARG A 129 -36.08 -10.19 31.83
CA ARG A 129 -35.43 -10.46 33.12
C ARG A 129 -34.59 -11.74 33.08
N GLN A 130 -35.10 -12.81 32.47
CA GLN A 130 -34.36 -14.07 32.30
C GLN A 130 -33.13 -13.87 31.42
N LYS A 131 -33.25 -13.15 30.29
CA LYS A 131 -32.12 -12.79 29.43
C LYS A 131 -31.11 -11.89 30.15
N ALA A 132 -31.59 -10.92 30.93
CA ALA A 132 -30.73 -10.04 31.72
C ALA A 132 -29.97 -10.81 32.81
N GLU A 133 -30.62 -11.80 33.45
CA GLU A 133 -30.01 -12.67 34.44
C GLU A 133 -29.00 -13.64 33.79
N GLU A 134 -29.32 -14.20 32.62
CA GLU A 134 -28.43 -15.06 31.84
C GLU A 134 -27.18 -14.28 31.38
N ILE A 135 -27.36 -13.07 30.83
CA ILE A 135 -26.25 -12.18 30.46
C ILE A 135 -25.43 -11.80 31.70
N ALA A 136 -26.06 -11.60 32.87
CA ALA A 136 -25.35 -11.33 34.12
C ALA A 136 -24.53 -12.55 34.59
N ARG A 137 -25.07 -13.77 34.45
CA ARG A 137 -24.37 -15.03 34.75
C ARG A 137 -23.21 -15.27 33.78
N GLU A 138 -23.40 -15.07 32.48
CA GLU A 138 -22.34 -15.16 31.48
C GLU A 138 -21.23 -14.14 31.73
N LYS A 139 -21.58 -12.88 32.04
CA LYS A 139 -20.59 -11.86 32.42
C LYS A 139 -19.82 -12.23 33.68
N ALA A 140 -20.47 -12.85 34.67
CA ALA A 140 -19.81 -13.34 35.88
C ALA A 140 -18.85 -14.50 35.57
N VAL A 141 -19.26 -15.47 34.74
CA VAL A 141 -18.41 -16.59 34.28
C VAL A 141 -17.23 -16.08 33.46
N GLN A 142 -17.45 -15.13 32.53
CA GLN A 142 -16.38 -14.50 31.77
C GLN A 142 -15.43 -13.69 32.65
N ALA A 143 -15.93 -12.99 33.67
CA ALA A 143 -15.10 -12.27 34.62
C ALA A 143 -14.23 -13.22 35.46
N GLU A 144 -14.78 -14.36 35.90
CA GLU A 144 -14.01 -15.39 36.61
C GLU A 144 -12.97 -16.06 35.71
N ALA A 145 -13.32 -16.38 34.46
CA ALA A 145 -12.40 -16.91 33.46
C ALA A 145 -11.25 -15.94 33.15
N ARG A 146 -11.55 -14.63 33.03
CA ARG A 146 -10.53 -13.59 32.87
C ARG A 146 -9.62 -13.48 34.08
N ARG A 147 -10.14 -13.62 35.31
CA ARG A 147 -9.30 -13.64 36.53
C ARG A 147 -8.37 -14.86 36.56
N LYS A 148 -8.88 -16.05 36.23
CA LYS A 148 -8.05 -17.27 36.15
C LYS A 148 -6.97 -17.17 35.07
N ALA A 149 -7.32 -16.66 33.89
CA ALA A 149 -6.35 -16.42 32.80
C ALA A 149 -5.30 -15.37 33.17
N ALA A 150 -5.69 -14.30 33.88
CA ALA A 150 -4.76 -13.29 34.37
C ALA A 150 -3.82 -13.85 35.45
N GLU A 151 -4.31 -14.70 36.35
CA GLU A 151 -3.49 -15.36 37.37
C GLU A 151 -2.50 -16.36 36.74
N GLU A 152 -2.94 -17.15 35.75
CA GLU A 152 -2.07 -18.09 35.05
C GLU A 152 -1.01 -17.34 34.22
N ALA A 153 -1.38 -16.23 33.58
CA ALA A 153 -0.44 -15.37 32.87
C ALA A 153 0.59 -14.73 33.82
N ALA A 154 0.18 -14.34 35.03
CA ALA A 154 1.10 -13.83 36.05
C ALA A 154 2.09 -14.92 36.50
N ARG A 155 1.62 -16.14 36.77
CA ARG A 155 2.50 -17.29 37.12
C ARG A 155 3.48 -17.63 36.01
N ARG A 156 3.05 -17.64 34.74
CA ARG A 156 3.95 -17.88 33.58
C ARG A 156 4.99 -16.77 33.45
N ARG A 157 4.65 -15.51 33.71
CA ARG A 157 5.61 -14.39 33.72
C ARG A 157 6.64 -14.52 34.84
N GLU A 158 6.24 -14.95 36.02
CA GLU A 158 7.16 -15.21 37.13
C GLU A 158 8.10 -16.38 36.81
N GLN A 159 7.58 -17.49 36.27
CA GLN A 159 8.41 -18.62 35.83
C GLN A 159 9.41 -18.25 34.73
N LEU A 160 8.98 -17.43 33.76
CA LEU A 160 9.86 -16.89 32.71
C LEU A 160 10.92 -15.93 33.29
N ALA A 161 10.58 -15.13 34.30
CA ALA A 161 11.52 -14.25 34.97
C ALA A 161 12.54 -15.06 35.80
N GLU A 162 12.11 -16.11 36.49
CA GLU A 162 12.97 -16.97 37.28
C GLU A 162 13.93 -17.79 36.39
N THR A 163 13.43 -18.37 35.30
CA THR A 163 14.27 -19.08 34.32
C THR A 163 15.29 -18.16 33.66
N LYS A 164 14.91 -16.94 33.28
CA LYS A 164 15.86 -15.93 32.77
C LYS A 164 16.91 -15.54 33.81
N ARG A 165 16.53 -15.41 35.09
CA ARG A 165 17.49 -15.15 36.19
C ARG A 165 18.47 -16.31 36.34
N ARG A 166 18.01 -17.56 36.32
CA ARG A 166 18.86 -18.75 36.38
C ARG A 166 19.81 -18.84 35.19
N GLN A 167 19.34 -18.55 33.98
CA GLN A 167 20.18 -18.50 32.78
C GLN A 167 21.22 -17.37 32.85
N ALA A 168 20.84 -16.18 33.32
CA ALA A 168 21.77 -15.07 33.53
C ALA A 168 22.84 -15.39 34.59
N GLU A 169 22.45 -16.06 35.68
CA GLU A 169 23.38 -16.49 36.73
C GLU A 169 24.35 -17.58 36.23
N GLN A 170 23.86 -18.55 35.44
CA GLN A 170 24.71 -19.56 34.80
C GLN A 170 25.69 -18.94 33.80
N ALA A 171 25.22 -18.02 32.95
CA ALA A 171 26.08 -17.29 32.02
C ALA A 171 27.13 -16.42 32.75
N ALA A 172 26.76 -15.80 33.87
CA ALA A 172 27.70 -15.04 34.70
C ALA A 172 28.78 -15.95 35.33
N LYS A 173 28.39 -17.12 35.86
CA LYS A 173 29.32 -18.13 36.40
C LYS A 173 30.25 -18.68 35.33
N GLU A 174 29.75 -18.95 34.13
CA GLU A 174 30.58 -19.42 33.01
C GLU A 174 31.56 -18.34 32.55
N LYS A 175 31.13 -17.08 32.46
CA LYS A 175 32.00 -15.95 32.14
C LYS A 175 33.09 -15.76 33.19
N ALA A 176 32.75 -15.86 34.48
CA ALA A 176 33.71 -15.80 35.57
C ALA A 176 34.74 -16.95 35.51
N ARG A 177 34.30 -18.19 35.22
CA ARG A 177 35.21 -19.34 35.01
C ARG A 177 36.14 -19.13 33.83
N LYS A 178 35.63 -18.64 32.70
CA LYS A 178 36.45 -18.33 31.50
C LYS A 178 37.46 -17.22 31.78
N GLU A 179 37.08 -16.21 32.54
CA GLU A 179 37.99 -15.13 32.93
C GLU A 179 39.08 -15.62 33.90
N GLN A 180 38.73 -16.48 34.85
CA GLN A 180 39.67 -17.08 35.78
C GLN A 180 40.66 -18.02 35.06
N ALA A 181 40.17 -18.88 34.16
CA ALA A 181 41.01 -19.72 33.31
C ALA A 181 41.94 -18.90 32.40
N ARG A 182 41.48 -17.75 31.88
CA ARG A 182 42.33 -16.83 31.10
C ARG A 182 43.44 -16.23 31.96
N LYS A 183 43.13 -15.80 33.19
CA LYS A 183 44.14 -15.26 34.13
C LYS A 183 45.17 -16.32 34.51
N GLU A 184 44.73 -17.56 34.75
CA GLU A 184 45.63 -18.69 35.04
C GLU A 184 46.52 -19.04 33.83
N ALA A 185 45.98 -19.04 32.62
CA ALA A 185 46.76 -19.25 31.40
C ALA A 185 47.76 -18.11 31.14
N GLU A 186 47.37 -16.86 31.41
CA GLU A 186 48.25 -15.69 31.29
C GLU A 186 49.39 -15.74 32.33
N GLN A 187 49.10 -16.16 33.56
CA GLN A 187 50.11 -16.39 34.60
C GLN A 187 51.04 -17.57 34.26
N ALA A 188 50.52 -18.65 33.69
CA ALA A 188 51.33 -19.78 33.24
C ALA A 188 52.26 -19.38 32.09
N ALA A 189 51.76 -18.62 31.11
CA ALA A 189 52.57 -18.10 30.00
C ALA A 189 53.64 -17.11 30.47
N ALA A 190 53.34 -16.25 31.46
CA ALA A 190 54.32 -15.35 32.06
C ALA A 190 55.46 -16.12 32.75
N ARG A 191 55.13 -17.15 33.55
CA ARG A 191 56.12 -18.02 34.19
C ARG A 191 56.98 -18.78 33.20
N GLU A 192 56.39 -19.23 32.08
CA GLU A 192 57.13 -19.89 31.01
C GLU A 192 58.09 -18.91 30.30
N GLN A 193 57.66 -17.67 30.06
CA GLN A 193 58.53 -16.62 29.51
C GLN A 193 59.67 -16.27 30.46
N GLU A 194 59.42 -16.15 31.77
CA GLU A 194 60.47 -15.94 32.77
C GLU A 194 61.47 -17.10 32.79
N ARG A 195 61.01 -18.36 32.70
CA ARG A 195 61.89 -19.53 32.64
C ARG A 195 62.76 -19.52 31.38
N LEU A 196 62.17 -19.22 30.22
CA LEU A 196 62.91 -19.11 28.96
C LEU A 196 63.91 -17.93 28.96
N GLN A 197 63.57 -16.81 29.62
CA GLN A 197 64.49 -15.70 29.80
C GLN A 197 65.64 -16.05 30.76
N ALA A 198 65.35 -16.74 31.87
CA ALA A 198 66.36 -17.21 32.80
C ALA A 198 67.31 -18.24 32.17
N GLU A 199 66.80 -19.16 31.36
CA GLU A 199 67.62 -20.12 30.60
C GLU A 199 68.54 -19.41 29.59
N LYS A 200 68.01 -18.41 28.85
CA LYS A 200 68.82 -17.60 27.94
C LYS A 200 69.90 -16.81 28.68
N GLN A 201 69.56 -16.20 29.81
CA GLN A 201 70.54 -15.48 30.64
C GLN A 201 71.62 -16.41 31.21
N ALA A 202 71.25 -17.60 31.68
CA ALA A 202 72.20 -18.61 32.15
C ALA A 202 73.11 -19.11 31.02
N GLN A 203 72.57 -19.29 29.80
CA GLN A 203 73.36 -19.67 28.63
C GLN A 203 74.33 -18.56 28.22
N GLU A 204 73.88 -17.30 28.20
CA GLU A 204 74.76 -16.15 27.95
C GLU A 204 75.84 -16.00 29.03
N GLN A 205 75.52 -16.26 30.30
CA GLN A 205 76.51 -16.27 31.38
C GLN A 205 77.54 -17.37 31.19
N ARG A 206 77.12 -18.60 30.86
CA ARG A 206 78.05 -19.71 30.57
C ARG A 206 78.93 -19.42 29.36
N GLU A 207 78.40 -18.81 28.31
CA GLU A 207 79.21 -18.39 27.16
C GLU A 207 80.20 -17.28 27.52
N LYS A 208 79.81 -16.32 28.36
CA LYS A 208 80.72 -15.27 28.85
C LYS A 208 81.83 -15.86 29.72
N GLU A 209 81.50 -16.75 30.65
CA GLU A 209 82.47 -17.46 31.48
C GLU A 209 83.41 -18.33 30.64
N ALA A 210 82.89 -19.05 29.64
CA ALA A 210 83.70 -19.85 28.72
C ALA A 210 84.62 -18.97 27.87
N ARG A 211 84.14 -17.82 27.38
CA ARG A 211 84.97 -16.82 26.68
C ARG A 211 86.03 -16.23 27.59
N GLU A 212 85.72 -15.96 28.85
CA GLU A 212 86.67 -15.45 29.82
C GLU A 212 87.73 -16.51 30.17
N GLN A 213 87.33 -17.76 30.37
CA GLN A 213 88.26 -18.87 30.57
C GLN A 213 89.14 -19.12 29.33
N ALA A 214 88.58 -19.05 28.12
CA ALA A 214 89.34 -19.15 26.89
C ALA A 214 90.33 -17.98 26.75
N ARG A 215 89.92 -16.76 27.13
CA ARG A 215 90.80 -15.58 27.17
C ARG A 215 91.92 -15.76 28.20
N ARG A 216 91.62 -16.25 29.41
CA ARG A 216 92.64 -16.54 30.44
C ARG A 216 93.61 -17.63 29.98
N LYS A 217 93.13 -18.68 29.33
CA LYS A 217 93.99 -19.73 28.73
C LYS A 217 94.84 -19.19 27.58
N ALA A 218 94.28 -18.36 26.72
CA ALA A 218 95.03 -17.71 25.64
C ALA A 218 96.06 -16.70 26.18
N GLU A 219 95.74 -15.98 27.25
CA GLU A 219 96.68 -15.08 27.91
C GLU A 219 97.77 -15.86 28.65
N ALA A 220 97.45 -16.97 29.31
CA ALA A 220 98.43 -17.88 29.89
C ALA A 220 99.36 -18.50 28.83
N ALA A 221 98.80 -18.97 27.71
CA ALA A 221 99.57 -19.49 26.59
C ALA A 221 100.44 -18.40 25.94
N ARG A 222 99.95 -17.15 25.84
CA ARG A 222 100.76 -16.01 25.42
C ARG A 222 101.86 -15.69 26.42
N ARG A 223 101.61 -15.79 27.74
CA ARG A 223 102.65 -15.62 28.77
C ARG A 223 103.68 -16.73 28.71
N GLU A 224 103.30 -17.98 28.43
CA GLU A 224 104.24 -19.08 28.20
C GLU A 224 105.05 -18.87 26.91
N GLN A 225 104.41 -18.45 25.82
CA GLN A 225 105.10 -18.11 24.57
C GLN A 225 106.02 -16.90 24.75
N GLU A 226 105.61 -15.87 25.48
CA GLU A 226 106.44 -14.72 25.82
C GLU A 226 107.55 -15.11 26.80
N ALA A 227 107.32 -16.02 27.75
CA ALA A 227 108.36 -16.53 28.65
C ALA A 227 109.36 -17.39 27.88
N HIS A 228 108.91 -18.20 26.92
CA HIS A 228 109.78 -18.98 26.06
C HIS A 228 110.56 -18.08 25.09
N ARG A 229 109.90 -17.07 24.51
CA ARG A 229 110.56 -16.03 23.70
C ARG A 229 111.53 -15.22 24.55
N ARG A 230 111.19 -14.88 25.79
CA ARG A 230 112.09 -14.21 26.75
C ARG A 230 113.23 -15.11 27.18
N ALA A 231 113.06 -16.42 27.32
CA ALA A 231 114.16 -17.35 27.59
C ALA A 231 115.10 -17.46 26.38
N MET A 232 114.56 -17.46 25.15
CA MET A 232 115.34 -17.41 23.92
C MET A 232 116.01 -16.04 23.71
N GLU A 233 115.32 -14.95 24.06
CA GLU A 233 115.84 -13.59 24.09
C GLU A 233 116.86 -13.43 25.22
N GLU A 234 116.72 -14.08 26.38
CA GLU A 234 117.70 -14.10 27.48
C GLU A 234 118.90 -14.95 27.11
N GLN A 235 118.74 -16.04 26.36
CA GLN A 235 119.87 -16.76 25.76
C GLN A 235 120.56 -15.93 24.67
N ALA A 236 119.80 -15.18 23.87
CA ALA A 236 120.34 -14.24 22.88
C ALA A 236 120.95 -12.98 23.53
N VAL A 237 120.42 -12.54 24.66
CA VAL A 237 120.90 -11.43 25.49
C VAL A 237 122.04 -11.89 26.38
N GLN A 238 122.20 -13.17 26.74
CA GLN A 238 123.43 -13.68 27.37
C GLN A 238 124.55 -13.76 26.35
N ARG A 239 124.25 -14.16 25.11
CA ARG A 239 125.21 -14.07 23.97
C ARG A 239 125.54 -12.62 23.62
N ALA A 240 124.55 -11.73 23.62
CA ALA A 240 124.74 -10.30 23.37
C ALA A 240 125.26 -9.52 24.59
N ALA A 241 125.09 -9.97 25.83
CA ALA A 241 125.65 -9.35 27.05
C ALA A 241 127.08 -9.80 27.33
N GLN A 242 127.54 -10.91 26.74
CA GLN A 242 128.96 -11.12 26.53
C GLN A 242 129.54 -10.07 25.56
N GLU A 243 128.79 -9.61 24.56
CA GLU A 243 129.21 -8.56 23.62
C GLU A 243 128.95 -7.10 24.08
N LEU A 244 127.96 -6.85 24.95
CA LEU A 244 127.55 -5.53 25.45
C LEU A 244 127.97 -5.24 26.91
N SER A 245 128.86 -6.07 27.48
CA SER A 245 129.66 -5.69 28.67
C SER A 245 130.58 -4.48 28.43
N ARG A 246 130.61 -3.95 27.19
CA ARG A 246 131.04 -2.60 26.87
C ARG A 246 129.84 -1.66 26.88
N GLN A 247 129.72 -0.97 28.01
CA GLN A 247 129.08 0.32 28.23
C GLN A 247 127.73 0.33 28.97
N PRO A 248 127.53 1.28 29.91
CA PRO A 248 126.49 1.18 30.90
C PRO A 248 125.31 2.15 30.68
N SER A 249 124.16 1.73 31.22
CA SER A 249 123.21 2.53 32.02
C SER A 249 122.02 3.22 31.30
N LEU A 250 120.76 2.88 31.69
CA LEU A 250 119.93 3.62 32.67
C LEU A 250 118.41 3.26 32.66
N LYS A 251 117.88 3.01 33.87
CA LYS A 251 116.57 3.29 34.52
C LYS A 251 115.22 3.24 33.75
N PRO A 252 114.20 2.53 34.27
CA PRO A 252 112.82 2.56 33.77
C PRO A 252 111.93 3.61 34.47
N ALA A 253 111.01 4.23 33.72
CA ALA A 253 109.99 5.15 34.21
C ALA A 253 108.58 4.56 34.05
N ALA A 254 107.77 4.65 35.11
CA ALA A 254 106.39 4.18 35.18
C ALA A 254 105.41 5.18 34.53
N ALA A 255 104.46 4.69 33.73
CA ALA A 255 103.34 5.47 33.21
C ALA A 255 101.98 4.84 33.61
N LYS A 256 101.24 5.59 34.45
CA LYS A 256 99.82 5.41 34.77
C LYS A 256 98.96 5.98 33.62
N VAL A 257 97.99 5.22 33.13
CA VAL A 257 96.99 5.69 32.16
C VAL A 257 95.72 6.16 32.90
N LYS A 258 95.33 7.43 32.65
CA LYS A 258 94.04 8.04 33.03
C LYS A 258 93.05 7.89 31.87
N THR A 259 91.81 7.52 32.15
CA THR A 259 90.68 7.63 31.22
C THR A 259 90.02 9.01 31.37
N ARG A 260 89.76 9.69 30.23
CA ARG A 260 88.96 10.91 30.13
C ARG A 260 87.87 10.64 29.09
N LEU A 261 86.61 10.70 29.52
CA LEU A 261 85.43 10.70 28.64
C LEU A 261 84.96 12.17 28.57
N ASP A 262 85.39 12.88 27.53
CA ASP A 262 84.93 14.25 27.25
C ASP A 262 83.61 14.19 26.48
N LEU A 263 82.57 14.84 27.02
CA LEU A 263 81.33 15.20 26.34
C LEU A 263 81.51 16.62 25.76
N PRO A 264 81.28 16.88 24.47
CA PRO A 264 81.37 18.23 23.94
C PRO A 264 80.14 19.05 24.32
N GLN A 265 80.35 20.13 25.08
CA GLN A 265 79.36 21.20 25.25
C GLN A 265 79.35 22.10 24.01
N GLY A 266 78.28 22.01 23.22
CA GLY A 266 78.00 22.93 22.13
C GLY A 266 77.62 24.32 22.67
N LYS A 267 78.39 25.35 22.25
CA LYS A 267 78.14 26.77 22.48
C LYS A 267 76.72 27.16 22.04
N ARG A 268 75.91 27.67 22.96
CA ARG A 268 74.68 28.43 22.65
C ARG A 268 75.09 29.81 22.13
N THR A 269 74.98 30.02 20.83
CA THR A 269 74.98 31.33 20.20
C THR A 269 73.66 31.51 19.46
N GLY A 270 72.87 32.52 19.84
CA GLY A 270 71.75 33.00 19.04
C GLY A 270 70.41 33.04 19.76
N SER A 271 70.07 34.20 20.32
CA SER A 271 68.68 34.59 20.61
C SER A 271 67.92 34.82 19.29
N GLY A 272 67.51 33.75 18.62
CA GLY A 272 66.69 33.82 17.42
C GLY A 272 65.21 33.89 17.78
N ARG A 273 64.52 34.97 17.42
CA ARG A 273 63.04 35.00 17.35
C ARG A 273 62.60 33.79 16.52
N ARG A 274 61.80 32.88 17.08
CA ARG A 274 61.20 31.76 16.32
C ARG A 274 60.45 32.37 15.12
N GLN A 275 60.77 31.91 13.90
CA GLN A 275 60.02 32.30 12.71
C GLN A 275 58.52 32.00 12.94
N PRO A 276 57.61 32.92 12.56
CA PRO A 276 56.18 32.66 12.64
C PRO A 276 55.85 31.38 11.87
N GLY A 277 55.06 30.48 12.45
CA GLY A 277 54.66 29.24 11.77
C GLY A 277 55.70 28.11 11.73
N ALA A 278 56.87 28.24 12.36
CA ALA A 278 57.79 27.11 12.51
C ALA A 278 57.21 26.06 13.49
N PRO A 279 57.11 24.77 13.12
CA PRO A 279 56.67 23.72 14.03
C PRO A 279 57.68 23.46 15.15
N ASN A 280 57.22 22.89 16.25
CA ASN A 280 58.13 22.41 17.29
C ASN A 280 58.90 21.19 16.78
N LEU A 281 60.18 21.36 16.42
CA LEU A 281 61.03 20.31 15.85
C LEU A 281 61.10 19.04 16.72
N TYR A 282 61.09 19.18 18.04
CA TYR A 282 61.12 18.05 18.98
C TYR A 282 59.82 17.23 19.03
N SER A 283 58.72 17.78 18.50
CA SER A 283 57.44 17.06 18.38
C SER A 283 57.30 16.26 17.08
N LEU A 284 58.23 16.46 16.14
CA LEU A 284 58.17 15.84 14.83
C LEU A 284 58.66 14.40 14.88
N ARG A 285 57.96 13.52 14.16
CA ARG A 285 58.30 12.10 14.05
C ARG A 285 58.82 11.80 12.64
N PRO A 286 59.99 11.17 12.47
CA PRO A 286 60.46 10.79 11.14
C PRO A 286 59.57 9.68 10.57
N PHE A 287 59.26 9.76 9.29
CA PHE A 287 58.65 8.63 8.59
C PHE A 287 59.62 7.45 8.55
N ARG A 288 59.16 6.26 8.95
CA ARG A 288 59.97 5.03 9.02
C ARG A 288 59.37 3.94 8.14
N ASN A 289 60.21 3.22 7.41
CA ASN A 289 59.79 2.04 6.65
C ASN A 289 59.63 0.81 7.59
N THR A 290 58.52 0.78 8.32
CA THR A 290 58.17 -0.29 9.28
C THR A 290 57.73 -1.58 8.57
N ALA A 291 57.64 -2.70 9.30
CA ALA A 291 57.15 -3.96 8.76
C ALA A 291 55.72 -3.86 8.17
N GLU A 292 54.88 -3.00 8.74
CA GLU A 292 53.53 -2.70 8.23
C GLU A 292 53.57 -1.99 6.87
N VAL A 293 54.49 -1.05 6.68
CA VAL A 293 54.69 -0.35 5.39
C VAL A 293 55.18 -1.32 4.32
N LYS A 294 55.99 -2.32 4.69
CA LYS A 294 56.48 -3.36 3.76
C LYS A 294 55.39 -4.36 3.37
N SER A 295 54.54 -4.78 4.30
CA SER A 295 53.49 -5.80 4.05
C SER A 295 52.17 -5.23 3.49
N ARG A 296 52.02 -3.90 3.43
CA ARG A 296 50.77 -3.23 3.02
C ARG A 296 50.22 -3.65 1.66
N VAL A 297 51.08 -3.93 0.69
CA VAL A 297 50.64 -4.32 -0.67
C VAL A 297 49.98 -5.71 -0.63
N ALA A 298 50.57 -6.64 0.11
CA ALA A 298 50.02 -7.98 0.29
C ALA A 298 48.71 -7.94 1.08
N SER A 299 48.67 -7.17 2.17
CA SER A 299 47.46 -6.95 2.98
C SER A 299 46.32 -6.33 2.16
N SER A 300 46.61 -5.31 1.35
CA SER A 300 45.63 -4.65 0.48
C SER A 300 45.03 -5.60 -0.55
N ARG A 301 45.85 -6.47 -1.17
CA ARG A 301 45.37 -7.51 -2.10
C ARG A 301 44.50 -8.55 -1.40
N GLN A 302 44.88 -8.96 -0.19
CA GLN A 302 44.09 -9.91 0.60
C GLN A 302 42.72 -9.31 0.96
N SER A 303 42.68 -8.06 1.43
CA SER A 303 41.43 -7.36 1.72
C SER A 303 40.56 -7.15 0.48
N MET A 304 41.16 -6.81 -0.67
CA MET A 304 40.42 -6.72 -1.95
C MET A 304 39.70 -8.04 -2.26
N ARG A 305 40.39 -9.19 -2.18
CA ARG A 305 39.78 -10.51 -2.41
C ARG A 305 38.66 -10.82 -1.42
N ARG A 306 38.83 -10.48 -0.14
CA ARG A 306 37.78 -10.65 0.89
C ARG A 306 36.53 -9.83 0.56
N TYR A 307 36.69 -8.56 0.19
CA TYR A 307 35.55 -7.72 -0.17
C TYR A 307 34.86 -8.16 -1.47
N LEU A 308 35.60 -8.65 -2.47
CA LEU A 308 34.99 -9.28 -3.65
C LEU A 308 34.17 -10.51 -3.29
N ALA A 309 34.66 -11.36 -2.38
CA ALA A 309 33.90 -12.52 -1.92
C ALA A 309 32.61 -12.11 -1.20
N ILE A 310 32.66 -11.08 -0.34
CA ILE A 310 31.46 -10.53 0.31
C ILE A 310 30.47 -9.98 -0.73
N ALA A 311 30.94 -9.25 -1.74
CA ALA A 311 30.09 -8.75 -2.81
C ALA A 311 29.43 -9.91 -3.59
N ALA A 312 30.18 -10.96 -3.93
CA ALA A 312 29.63 -12.13 -4.60
C ALA A 312 28.54 -12.83 -3.76
N LEU A 313 28.76 -12.97 -2.45
CA LEU A 313 27.76 -13.53 -1.52
C LEU A 313 26.51 -12.65 -1.40
N ALA A 314 26.69 -11.33 -1.35
CA ALA A 314 25.59 -10.38 -1.32
C ALA A 314 24.73 -10.47 -2.58
N LEU A 315 25.37 -10.54 -3.75
CA LEU A 315 24.70 -10.69 -5.05
C LEU A 315 23.94 -12.02 -5.14
N ALA A 316 24.55 -13.12 -4.70
CA ALA A 316 23.87 -14.42 -4.62
C ALA A 316 22.64 -14.35 -3.70
N GLY A 317 22.76 -13.68 -2.54
CA GLY A 317 21.64 -13.44 -1.63
C GLY A 317 20.49 -12.64 -2.27
N ILE A 318 20.80 -11.60 -3.04
CA ILE A 318 19.80 -10.83 -3.79
C ILE A 318 19.07 -11.73 -4.79
N LEU A 319 19.80 -12.51 -5.59
CA LEU A 319 19.21 -13.43 -6.56
C LEU A 319 18.29 -14.47 -5.90
N VAL A 320 18.72 -15.04 -4.77
CA VAL A 320 17.92 -16.00 -4.00
C VAL A 320 16.66 -15.35 -3.44
N LEU A 321 16.75 -14.14 -2.85
CA LEU A 321 15.57 -13.43 -2.33
C LEU A 321 14.60 -13.05 -3.45
N SER A 322 15.10 -12.58 -4.59
CA SER A 322 14.28 -12.28 -5.76
C SER A 322 13.58 -13.53 -6.29
N GLY A 323 14.29 -14.65 -6.39
CA GLY A 323 13.70 -15.94 -6.76
C GLY A 323 12.62 -16.38 -5.77
N ALA A 324 12.90 -16.32 -4.46
CA ALA A 324 11.94 -16.67 -3.43
C ALA A 324 10.67 -15.79 -3.49
N ARG A 325 10.81 -14.48 -3.71
CA ARG A 325 9.68 -13.56 -3.86
C ARG A 325 8.79 -13.89 -5.06
N ILE A 326 9.36 -14.39 -6.15
CA ILE A 326 8.61 -14.80 -7.34
C ILE A 326 7.92 -16.15 -7.12
N SER A 327 8.57 -17.07 -6.40
CA SER A 327 8.03 -18.43 -6.16
C SER A 327 6.99 -18.52 -5.04
N LEU A 328 6.95 -17.56 -4.11
CA LEU A 328 5.96 -17.54 -3.04
C LEU A 328 4.60 -17.07 -3.56
N PRO A 329 3.50 -17.77 -3.25
CA PRO A 329 2.17 -17.37 -3.68
C PRO A 329 1.85 -15.97 -3.13
N THR A 330 1.49 -15.05 -4.02
CA THR A 330 1.10 -13.71 -3.61
C THR A 330 -0.23 -13.80 -2.85
N VAL A 331 -0.27 -13.30 -1.63
CA VAL A 331 -1.53 -13.10 -0.89
C VAL A 331 -2.47 -12.31 -1.80
N THR A 332 -3.57 -12.92 -2.23
CA THR A 332 -4.54 -12.28 -3.14
C THR A 332 -5.12 -11.04 -2.47
N ALA A 333 -5.22 -9.94 -3.23
CA ALA A 333 -5.82 -8.71 -2.71
C ALA A 333 -7.32 -8.96 -2.55
N VAL A 334 -7.81 -8.95 -1.32
CA VAL A 334 -9.25 -8.89 -1.08
C VAL A 334 -9.60 -7.41 -0.99
N THR A 335 -10.47 -6.95 -1.88
CA THR A 335 -10.91 -5.55 -1.95
C THR A 335 -12.40 -5.39 -1.70
N GLY A 336 -13.17 -6.47 -1.90
CA GLY A 336 -14.60 -6.56 -1.67
C GLY A 336 -15.05 -8.02 -1.74
N ALA A 337 -16.37 -8.21 -1.72
CA ALA A 337 -16.97 -9.55 -1.85
C ALA A 337 -16.93 -10.03 -3.31
N SER A 338 -16.38 -11.22 -3.53
CA SER A 338 -16.31 -11.89 -4.84
C SER A 338 -17.63 -12.56 -5.24
N GLY A 339 -18.48 -12.90 -4.28
CA GLY A 339 -19.77 -13.54 -4.50
C GLY A 339 -20.68 -13.32 -3.31
N THR A 340 -21.99 -13.34 -3.54
CA THR A 340 -22.98 -13.08 -2.49
C THR A 340 -24.23 -13.91 -2.69
N VAL A 341 -24.83 -14.32 -1.58
CA VAL A 341 -26.06 -15.11 -1.55
C VAL A 341 -26.84 -14.79 -0.28
N VAL A 342 -28.17 -14.97 -0.27
CA VAL A 342 -28.99 -14.84 0.95
C VAL A 342 -29.52 -16.22 1.33
N ALA A 343 -29.25 -16.63 2.57
CA ALA A 343 -29.75 -17.89 3.10
C ALA A 343 -31.23 -17.78 3.52
N PRO A 344 -32.08 -18.80 3.24
CA PRO A 344 -33.47 -18.82 3.67
C PRO A 344 -33.60 -18.63 5.19
N GLY A 345 -34.26 -17.55 5.61
CA GLY A 345 -34.44 -17.27 7.03
C GLY A 345 -33.18 -16.83 7.78
N GLN A 346 -32.07 -16.55 7.09
CA GLN A 346 -30.85 -15.97 7.67
C GLN A 346 -30.48 -14.67 6.93
N GLY A 347 -29.30 -14.11 7.22
CA GLY A 347 -28.79 -12.92 6.55
C GLY A 347 -28.03 -13.21 5.25
N PRO A 348 -27.45 -12.17 4.64
CA PRO A 348 -26.58 -12.32 3.49
C PRO A 348 -25.27 -13.02 3.88
N ILE A 349 -24.78 -13.86 2.99
CA ILE A 349 -23.46 -14.49 3.07
C ILE A 349 -22.60 -13.91 1.97
N LEU A 350 -21.39 -13.48 2.33
CA LEU A 350 -20.43 -12.87 1.42
C LEU A 350 -19.23 -13.81 1.25
N LEU A 351 -18.87 -14.12 0.01
CA LEU A 351 -17.64 -14.81 -0.32
C LEU A 351 -16.52 -13.77 -0.48
N ALA A 352 -15.44 -13.89 0.30
CA ALA A 352 -14.30 -12.99 0.22
C ALA A 352 -12.97 -13.72 0.46
N GLY A 353 -12.13 -13.78 -0.57
CA GLY A 353 -10.88 -14.54 -0.50
C GLY A 353 -11.14 -16.04 -0.40
N ASP A 354 -10.74 -16.66 0.70
CA ASP A 354 -10.89 -18.08 1.02
C ASP A 354 -11.87 -18.34 2.17
N GLN A 355 -12.79 -17.40 2.41
CA GLN A 355 -13.77 -17.49 3.50
C GLN A 355 -15.17 -17.08 3.04
N LEU A 356 -16.17 -17.74 3.64
CA LEU A 356 -17.55 -17.30 3.65
C LEU A 356 -17.81 -16.51 4.92
N LEU A 357 -18.28 -15.28 4.76
CA LEU A 357 -18.62 -14.35 5.83
C LEU A 357 -20.13 -14.40 6.05
N LEU A 358 -20.55 -14.91 7.21
CA LEU A 358 -21.95 -15.12 7.56
C LEU A 358 -22.48 -13.88 8.29
N HIS A 359 -23.67 -13.43 7.89
CA HIS A 359 -24.34 -12.31 8.55
C HIS A 359 -25.73 -12.72 9.02
N ASP A 360 -26.22 -12.02 10.04
CA ASP A 360 -27.58 -12.14 10.52
C ASP A 360 -28.58 -11.35 9.63
N ARG A 361 -29.88 -11.45 9.96
CA ARG A 361 -30.95 -10.75 9.22
C ARG A 361 -30.87 -9.22 9.30
N ALA A 362 -30.10 -8.66 10.22
CA ALA A 362 -29.85 -7.22 10.31
C ALA A 362 -28.61 -6.80 9.48
N GLY A 363 -27.83 -7.76 9.00
CA GLY A 363 -26.59 -7.53 8.26
C GLY A 363 -25.35 -7.43 9.16
N MET A 364 -25.46 -7.82 10.44
CA MET A 364 -24.33 -7.89 11.36
C MET A 364 -23.58 -9.21 11.19
N GLY A 365 -22.25 -9.19 11.22
CA GLY A 365 -21.45 -10.41 11.16
C GLY A 365 -21.78 -11.39 12.29
N SER A 366 -22.15 -12.63 11.94
CA SER A 366 -22.46 -13.70 12.89
C SER A 366 -21.37 -14.76 12.99
N GLY A 367 -20.54 -14.91 11.94
CA GLY A 367 -19.46 -15.89 11.91
C GLY A 367 -18.73 -15.91 10.56
N GLN A 368 -17.67 -16.72 10.48
CA GLN A 368 -16.90 -16.94 9.26
C GLN A 368 -16.59 -18.43 9.12
N LEU A 369 -16.60 -18.94 7.90
CA LEU A 369 -16.24 -20.32 7.57
C LEU A 369 -15.11 -20.31 6.55
N GLY A 370 -14.01 -20.99 6.87
CA GLY A 370 -12.87 -21.11 5.99
C GLY A 370 -13.05 -22.18 4.92
N PHE A 371 -12.39 -22.03 3.78
CA PHE A 371 -12.33 -23.06 2.74
C PHE A 371 -11.76 -24.38 3.24
N ASP A 372 -10.77 -24.33 4.14
CA ASP A 372 -10.20 -25.53 4.78
C ASP A 372 -11.24 -26.29 5.63
N GLU A 373 -12.12 -25.56 6.32
CA GLU A 373 -13.20 -26.14 7.13
C GLU A 373 -14.27 -26.77 6.24
N LEU A 374 -14.57 -26.13 5.10
CA LEU A 374 -15.53 -26.61 4.10
C LEU A 374 -14.96 -27.75 3.23
N GLY A 375 -13.65 -27.99 3.26
CA GLY A 375 -12.99 -28.99 2.41
C GLY A 375 -12.96 -28.60 0.93
N VAL A 376 -12.75 -27.31 0.63
CA VAL A 376 -12.67 -26.77 -0.75
C VAL A 376 -11.38 -25.99 -0.96
N GLU A 377 -10.89 -25.95 -2.21
CA GLU A 377 -9.74 -25.12 -2.60
C GLU A 377 -10.19 -23.78 -3.19
N ARG A 378 -11.33 -23.77 -3.89
CA ARG A 378 -11.89 -22.57 -4.53
C ARG A 378 -13.41 -22.63 -4.56
N LEU A 379 -14.06 -21.49 -4.37
CA LEU A 379 -15.47 -21.27 -4.70
C LEU A 379 -15.60 -20.09 -5.67
N ALA A 380 -16.53 -20.20 -6.60
CA ALA A 380 -16.94 -19.13 -7.50
C ALA A 380 -18.05 -18.27 -6.88
N GLY A 381 -18.30 -17.10 -7.48
CA GLY A 381 -19.29 -16.15 -6.95
C GLY A 381 -20.76 -16.57 -7.14
N THR A 382 -21.03 -17.53 -8.02
CA THR A 382 -22.36 -18.07 -8.29
C THR A 382 -22.73 -19.08 -7.20
N MET A 383 -23.66 -18.68 -6.34
CA MET A 383 -24.10 -19.44 -5.17
C MET A 383 -25.62 -19.29 -4.99
N GLU A 384 -26.30 -20.38 -4.64
CA GLU A 384 -27.73 -20.38 -4.37
C GLU A 384 -28.07 -21.44 -3.32
N PHE A 385 -29.13 -21.23 -2.55
CA PHE A 385 -29.60 -22.19 -1.55
C PHE A 385 -30.71 -23.07 -2.10
N THR A 386 -30.68 -24.34 -1.74
CA THR A 386 -31.82 -25.25 -1.90
C THR A 386 -32.92 -24.94 -0.89
N ALA A 387 -34.12 -25.46 -1.13
CA ALA A 387 -35.20 -25.42 -0.15
C ALA A 387 -34.85 -26.22 1.12
N SER A 388 -34.00 -27.25 1.00
CA SER A 388 -33.44 -28.00 2.14
C SER A 388 -32.48 -27.20 3.03
N GLY A 389 -31.98 -26.05 2.56
CA GLY A 389 -31.04 -25.20 3.31
C GLY A 389 -29.55 -25.49 3.02
N ASP A 390 -29.24 -26.35 2.06
CA ASP A 390 -27.88 -26.59 1.61
C ASP A 390 -27.43 -25.48 0.63
N LEU A 391 -26.15 -25.09 0.72
CA LEU A 391 -25.55 -24.12 -0.18
C LEU A 391 -25.01 -24.86 -1.42
N LEU A 392 -25.53 -24.52 -2.59
CA LEU A 392 -24.93 -24.92 -3.86
C LEU A 392 -23.97 -23.83 -4.33
N ALA A 393 -22.78 -24.23 -4.76
CA ALA A 393 -21.74 -23.33 -5.24
C ALA A 393 -20.87 -24.01 -6.29
N LEU A 394 -20.44 -23.27 -7.30
CA LEU A 394 -19.42 -23.76 -8.23
C LEU A 394 -18.04 -23.65 -7.57
N GLY A 395 -17.19 -24.66 -7.71
CA GLY A 395 -15.88 -24.66 -7.06
C GLY A 395 -15.02 -25.88 -7.30
N GLU A 396 -13.94 -25.96 -6.54
CA GLU A 396 -12.99 -27.08 -6.55
C GLU A 396 -12.90 -27.69 -5.13
N PRO A 397 -13.15 -29.01 -4.96
CA PRO A 397 -13.00 -29.67 -3.68
C PRO A 397 -11.52 -29.85 -3.30
N ALA A 398 -11.21 -29.85 -2.01
CA ALA A 398 -9.84 -29.98 -1.52
C ALA A 398 -9.25 -31.38 -1.77
N GLY A 399 -7.99 -31.44 -2.18
CA GLY A 399 -7.21 -32.69 -2.21
C GLY A 399 -7.07 -33.37 -3.58
N LYS A 400 -7.28 -32.68 -4.70
CA LYS A 400 -6.93 -33.18 -6.04
C LYS A 400 -5.61 -32.55 -6.55
N ALA A 401 -4.76 -33.40 -7.13
CA ALA A 401 -3.41 -33.06 -7.52
C ALA A 401 -3.34 -31.93 -8.57
N ALA A 402 -2.44 -30.98 -8.33
CA ALA A 402 -1.97 -29.99 -9.30
C ALA A 402 -1.40 -30.69 -10.55
N GLY A 403 -2.18 -30.75 -11.64
CA GLY A 403 -1.72 -31.41 -12.87
C GLY A 403 -2.67 -31.43 -14.07
N GLY A 404 -3.90 -30.94 -13.96
CA GLY A 404 -4.81 -30.73 -15.08
C GLY A 404 -5.72 -29.54 -14.80
N ALA A 405 -6.09 -28.78 -15.83
CA ALA A 405 -7.06 -27.70 -15.71
C ALA A 405 -8.35 -28.29 -15.12
N SER A 406 -8.55 -28.09 -13.82
CA SER A 406 -9.69 -28.66 -13.11
C SER A 406 -10.90 -27.79 -13.42
N ALA A 407 -11.85 -28.34 -14.17
CA ALA A 407 -13.11 -27.67 -14.41
C ALA A 407 -13.82 -27.44 -13.06
N SER A 408 -14.36 -26.23 -12.87
CA SER A 408 -15.23 -25.92 -11.73
C SER A 408 -16.41 -26.89 -11.73
N THR A 409 -16.60 -27.60 -10.63
CA THR A 409 -17.71 -28.53 -10.46
C THR A 409 -18.76 -27.93 -9.53
N LEU A 410 -20.00 -28.41 -9.63
CA LEU A 410 -21.06 -28.01 -8.71
C LEU A 410 -20.90 -28.75 -7.38
N LEU A 411 -20.74 -27.99 -6.30
CA LEU A 411 -20.57 -28.47 -4.95
C LEU A 411 -21.87 -28.25 -4.16
N ARG A 412 -22.22 -29.24 -3.33
CA ARG A 412 -23.21 -29.11 -2.27
C ARG A 412 -22.50 -28.99 -0.94
N CYS A 413 -22.73 -27.87 -0.26
CA CYS A 413 -22.08 -27.49 0.98
C CYS A 413 -23.12 -27.40 2.11
N SER A 414 -22.91 -28.16 3.17
CA SER A 414 -23.65 -27.98 4.42
C SER A 414 -22.93 -26.95 5.28
N LEU A 415 -23.66 -25.93 5.75
CA LEU A 415 -23.10 -24.89 6.63
C LEU A 415 -23.28 -25.24 8.12
N GLU A 416 -24.20 -26.15 8.46
CA GLU A 416 -24.37 -26.64 9.84
C GLU A 416 -23.26 -27.61 10.23
N THR A 417 -22.93 -28.53 9.31
CA THR A 417 -21.73 -29.37 9.39
C THR A 417 -20.81 -28.95 8.25
N PRO A 418 -19.83 -28.05 8.50
CA PRO A 418 -19.03 -27.43 7.44
C PRO A 418 -18.31 -28.49 6.62
N ALA A 419 -18.87 -28.79 5.46
CA ALA A 419 -18.36 -29.78 4.53
C ALA A 419 -19.04 -29.59 3.18
N CYS A 420 -18.23 -29.63 2.11
CA CYS A 420 -18.70 -29.62 0.74
C CYS A 420 -18.38 -30.94 0.05
N SER A 421 -19.32 -31.46 -0.72
CA SER A 421 -19.13 -32.61 -1.61
C SER A 421 -19.54 -32.25 -3.03
N ALA A 422 -18.86 -32.81 -4.02
CA ALA A 422 -19.31 -32.70 -5.42
C ALA A 422 -20.70 -33.32 -5.57
N LEU A 423 -21.61 -32.60 -6.24
CA LEU A 423 -23.00 -33.03 -6.38
C LEU A 423 -23.11 -34.32 -7.20
N SER A 424 -22.46 -34.37 -8.36
CA SER A 424 -22.39 -35.57 -9.18
C SER A 424 -20.94 -35.82 -9.65
N PRO A 425 -20.41 -37.05 -9.48
CA PRO A 425 -19.08 -37.42 -9.94
C PRO A 425 -18.97 -37.56 -11.46
N ASP A 426 -20.09 -37.58 -12.19
CA ASP A 426 -20.15 -37.76 -13.65
C ASP A 426 -19.92 -36.46 -14.43
N TRP A 427 -19.91 -35.32 -13.74
CA TRP A 427 -19.76 -33.99 -14.36
C TRP A 427 -18.30 -33.51 -14.43
N ARG A 428 -17.32 -34.41 -14.36
CA ARG A 428 -15.88 -34.05 -14.32
C ARG A 428 -15.37 -33.40 -15.61
N ASP A 429 -16.01 -33.72 -16.74
CA ASP A 429 -15.61 -33.24 -18.06
C ASP A 429 -16.51 -32.09 -18.56
N ARG A 430 -17.44 -31.61 -17.73
CA ARG A 430 -18.36 -30.51 -18.06
C ARG A 430 -17.99 -29.26 -17.29
N THR A 431 -18.05 -28.12 -17.95
CA THR A 431 -17.80 -26.79 -17.38
C THR A 431 -19.14 -26.13 -17.09
N ILE A 432 -19.58 -26.20 -15.84
CA ILE A 432 -20.82 -25.53 -15.44
C ILE A 432 -20.50 -24.07 -15.12
N ASP A 433 -21.08 -23.14 -15.88
CA ASP A 433 -20.84 -21.69 -15.74
C ASP A 433 -21.82 -21.03 -14.76
N THR A 434 -23.09 -21.42 -14.84
CA THR A 434 -24.14 -20.95 -13.93
C THR A 434 -25.15 -22.04 -13.69
N PHE A 435 -25.92 -21.87 -12.63
CA PHE A 435 -27.07 -22.71 -12.32
C PHE A 435 -28.21 -21.86 -11.72
N ALA A 436 -29.39 -22.44 -11.69
CA ALA A 436 -30.56 -21.95 -10.98
C ALA A 436 -31.26 -23.10 -10.26
N VAL A 437 -31.73 -22.86 -9.04
CA VAL A 437 -32.42 -23.86 -8.21
C VAL A 437 -33.93 -23.65 -8.24
N GLN A 438 -34.69 -24.72 -8.49
CA GLN A 438 -36.14 -24.70 -8.34
C GLN A 438 -36.55 -24.97 -6.90
N THR A 439 -37.04 -23.97 -6.19
CA THR A 439 -37.36 -24.07 -4.76
C THR A 439 -38.54 -24.99 -4.40
N LEU A 440 -39.25 -25.56 -5.38
CA LEU A 440 -40.41 -26.44 -5.16
C LEU A 440 -40.02 -27.90 -4.99
N ASP A 441 -39.03 -28.37 -5.75
CA ASP A 441 -38.60 -29.76 -5.82
C ASP A 441 -37.07 -29.92 -5.79
N ASP A 442 -36.33 -28.82 -5.61
CA ASP A 442 -34.87 -28.74 -5.63
C ASP A 442 -34.23 -29.27 -6.92
N SER A 443 -34.98 -29.32 -8.03
CA SER A 443 -34.42 -29.57 -9.35
C SER A 443 -33.51 -28.42 -9.78
N LEU A 444 -32.47 -28.75 -10.54
CA LEU A 444 -31.43 -27.79 -10.94
C LEU A 444 -31.46 -27.56 -12.44
N PHE A 445 -31.22 -26.31 -12.83
CA PHE A 445 -30.99 -25.94 -14.21
C PHE A 445 -29.57 -25.47 -14.35
N LEU A 446 -28.80 -26.16 -15.19
CA LEU A 446 -27.36 -25.95 -15.35
C LEU A 446 -27.08 -25.49 -16.77
N VAL A 447 -26.11 -24.59 -16.93
CA VAL A 447 -25.65 -24.12 -18.22
C VAL A 447 -24.18 -24.43 -18.39
N ASP A 448 -23.87 -25.02 -19.53
CA ASP A 448 -22.52 -25.30 -20.01
C ASP A 448 -22.30 -24.50 -21.30
N THR A 449 -21.55 -23.40 -21.20
CA THR A 449 -21.30 -22.50 -22.34
C THR A 449 -20.32 -23.08 -23.35
N ASP A 450 -19.43 -24.00 -22.93
CA ASP A 450 -18.48 -24.65 -23.82
C ASP A 450 -19.19 -25.64 -24.76
N SER A 451 -20.18 -26.37 -24.26
CA SER A 451 -20.99 -27.29 -25.07
C SER A 451 -22.23 -26.64 -25.69
N GLY A 452 -22.67 -25.47 -25.21
CA GLY A 452 -23.89 -24.83 -25.70
C GLY A 452 -25.17 -25.47 -25.14
N GLU A 453 -25.08 -26.19 -24.01
CA GLU A 453 -26.18 -26.99 -23.47
C GLU A 453 -26.78 -26.36 -22.20
N LEU A 454 -28.11 -26.31 -22.17
CA LEU A 454 -28.92 -26.14 -20.97
C LEU A 454 -29.37 -27.53 -20.50
N MET A 455 -29.21 -27.83 -19.22
CA MET A 455 -29.54 -29.12 -18.63
C MET A 455 -30.48 -28.95 -17.45
N GLN A 456 -31.46 -29.85 -17.32
CA GLN A 456 -32.28 -30.03 -16.12
C GLN A 456 -31.81 -31.28 -15.39
N THR A 457 -31.63 -31.19 -14.07
CA THR A 457 -31.26 -32.32 -13.23
C THR A 457 -32.22 -32.50 -12.07
N ASP A 458 -32.26 -33.72 -11.53
CA ASP A 458 -32.85 -33.97 -10.23
C ASP A 458 -31.95 -33.37 -9.10
N PRO A 459 -32.42 -33.36 -7.84
CA PRO A 459 -31.63 -32.89 -6.72
C PRO A 459 -30.34 -33.69 -6.49
N GLU A 460 -30.22 -34.91 -6.99
CA GLU A 460 -29.02 -35.74 -6.87
C GLU A 460 -28.00 -35.47 -7.98
N GLY A 461 -28.36 -34.71 -9.01
CA GLY A 461 -27.50 -34.41 -10.14
C GLY A 461 -27.57 -35.43 -11.28
N ASN A 462 -28.65 -36.20 -11.40
CA ASN A 462 -28.94 -36.98 -12.60
C ASN A 462 -29.65 -36.10 -13.63
N ILE A 463 -29.21 -36.16 -14.88
CA ILE A 463 -29.77 -35.35 -15.96
C ILE A 463 -31.13 -35.92 -16.36
N ILE A 464 -32.16 -35.07 -16.32
CA ILE A 464 -33.54 -35.39 -16.71
C ILE A 464 -33.79 -34.97 -18.15
N ALA A 465 -33.32 -33.78 -18.54
CA ALA A 465 -33.49 -33.21 -19.87
C ALA A 465 -32.30 -32.33 -20.26
N THR A 466 -32.08 -32.19 -21.56
CA THR A 466 -31.02 -31.36 -22.15
C THR A 466 -31.59 -30.63 -23.36
N ALA A 467 -31.19 -29.37 -23.55
CA ALA A 467 -31.55 -28.54 -24.69
C ALA A 467 -30.32 -27.76 -25.19
N SER A 468 -30.13 -27.68 -26.50
CA SER A 468 -29.05 -26.87 -27.09
C SER A 468 -29.54 -25.44 -27.33
N LEU A 469 -28.83 -24.45 -26.78
CA LEU A 469 -29.19 -23.03 -26.85
C LEU A 469 -28.03 -22.18 -27.36
N ASN A 470 -28.35 -21.01 -27.92
CA ASN A 470 -27.35 -19.97 -28.16
C ASN A 470 -27.12 -19.19 -26.86
N LEU A 471 -26.04 -19.52 -26.15
CA LEU A 471 -25.78 -19.01 -24.81
C LEU A 471 -24.94 -17.72 -24.83
N PRO A 472 -25.20 -16.76 -23.93
CA PRO A 472 -24.30 -15.63 -23.68
C PRO A 472 -22.99 -16.09 -23.03
N PRO A 473 -21.91 -15.29 -23.11
CA PRO A 473 -20.62 -15.62 -22.48
C PRO A 473 -20.64 -15.60 -20.95
N GLN A 474 -21.62 -14.93 -20.34
CA GLN A 474 -21.86 -14.94 -18.89
C GLN A 474 -23.37 -15.14 -18.68
N PRO A 475 -23.83 -16.39 -18.69
CA PRO A 475 -25.24 -16.70 -18.54
C PRO A 475 -25.71 -16.41 -17.12
N VAL A 476 -26.89 -15.80 -17.02
CA VAL A 476 -27.62 -15.61 -15.77
C VAL A 476 -29.01 -16.18 -15.96
N ILE A 477 -29.39 -17.13 -15.10
CA ILE A 477 -30.73 -17.74 -15.11
C ILE A 477 -31.49 -17.32 -13.87
N ARG A 478 -32.78 -17.00 -14.05
CA ARG A 478 -33.75 -16.81 -12.96
C ARG A 478 -35.05 -17.55 -13.29
N LEU A 479 -35.60 -18.24 -12.30
CA LEU A 479 -36.89 -18.90 -12.42
C LEU A 479 -37.98 -18.01 -11.81
N ARG A 480 -39.09 -17.86 -12.53
CA ARG A 480 -40.23 -17.12 -12.00
C ARG A 480 -41.55 -17.44 -12.69
N SER A 481 -42.59 -17.63 -11.88
CA SER A 481 -43.97 -17.80 -12.36
C SER A 481 -44.14 -18.92 -13.40
N GLY A 482 -43.40 -20.02 -13.28
CA GLY A 482 -43.45 -21.11 -14.26
C GLY A 482 -42.63 -20.90 -15.53
N LEU A 483 -41.80 -19.85 -15.59
CA LEU A 483 -40.94 -19.52 -16.72
C LEU A 483 -39.47 -19.43 -16.27
N MET A 484 -38.56 -19.69 -17.21
CA MET A 484 -37.13 -19.49 -17.06
C MET A 484 -36.72 -18.25 -17.86
N PHE A 485 -36.00 -17.34 -17.23
CA PHE A 485 -35.47 -16.14 -17.86
C PHE A 485 -33.96 -16.26 -17.95
N MET A 486 -33.38 -15.84 -19.08
CA MET A 486 -31.93 -15.77 -19.28
C MET A 486 -31.55 -14.51 -20.05
N ASN A 487 -30.37 -13.96 -19.80
CA ASN A 487 -29.86 -12.85 -20.60
C ASN A 487 -29.56 -13.28 -22.04
N SER A 488 -29.85 -12.40 -23.01
CA SER A 488 -29.64 -12.68 -24.43
C SER A 488 -28.14 -12.76 -24.79
N ALA A 489 -27.81 -13.60 -25.77
CA ALA A 489 -26.44 -13.84 -26.22
C ALA A 489 -25.76 -12.60 -26.84
N SER A 490 -26.53 -11.73 -27.50
CA SER A 490 -25.97 -10.61 -28.29
C SER A 490 -26.75 -9.30 -28.20
N GLY A 491 -27.95 -9.31 -27.61
CA GLY A 491 -28.82 -8.13 -27.57
C GLY A 491 -29.07 -7.57 -26.17
N PRO A 492 -29.63 -6.35 -26.08
CA PRO A 492 -30.11 -5.77 -24.83
C PRO A 492 -31.47 -6.40 -24.47
N ALA A 493 -31.52 -7.72 -24.29
CA ALA A 493 -32.76 -8.45 -24.12
C ALA A 493 -32.65 -9.56 -23.08
N VAL A 494 -33.81 -9.99 -22.59
CA VAL A 494 -33.97 -11.16 -21.72
C VAL A 494 -34.83 -12.17 -22.47
N SER A 495 -34.26 -13.34 -22.73
CA SER A 495 -34.91 -14.46 -23.40
C SER A 495 -35.74 -15.25 -22.39
N VAL A 496 -36.94 -15.68 -22.81
CA VAL A 496 -37.91 -16.41 -21.98
C VAL A 496 -38.03 -17.83 -22.50
N PHE A 497 -37.85 -18.81 -21.61
CA PHE A 497 -37.86 -20.22 -21.93
C PHE A 497 -38.86 -20.99 -21.08
N ARG A 498 -39.34 -22.11 -21.62
CA ARG A 498 -40.02 -23.16 -20.87
C ARG A 498 -39.01 -24.04 -20.16
N TYR A 499 -39.31 -24.38 -18.91
CA TYR A 499 -38.50 -25.30 -18.11
C TYR A 499 -39.20 -26.63 -17.80
N ASP A 500 -40.42 -26.84 -18.30
CA ASP A 500 -41.08 -28.15 -18.17
C ASP A 500 -40.38 -29.20 -19.03
N THR A 501 -40.25 -30.41 -18.49
CA THR A 501 -39.45 -31.49 -19.08
C THR A 501 -39.87 -31.87 -20.51
N ASN A 502 -41.14 -31.69 -20.87
CA ASN A 502 -41.65 -32.04 -22.21
C ASN A 502 -41.29 -31.01 -23.29
N ALA A 503 -41.09 -29.74 -22.91
CA ALA A 503 -40.76 -28.63 -23.81
C ALA A 503 -39.53 -27.88 -23.30
N PHE A 504 -38.58 -28.63 -22.73
CA PHE A 504 -37.44 -28.07 -22.04
C PHE A 504 -36.55 -27.26 -22.99
N GLY A 505 -36.28 -26.00 -22.64
CA GLY A 505 -35.44 -25.10 -23.44
C GLY A 505 -36.15 -24.51 -24.67
N GLU A 506 -37.46 -24.72 -24.86
CA GLU A 506 -38.22 -24.02 -25.90
C GLU A 506 -38.28 -22.51 -25.57
N GLN A 507 -37.75 -21.68 -26.47
CA GLN A 507 -37.82 -20.22 -26.34
C GLN A 507 -39.22 -19.74 -26.71
N LEU A 508 -39.89 -19.08 -25.76
CA LEU A 508 -41.24 -18.53 -25.94
C LEU A 508 -41.22 -17.09 -26.44
N ASP A 509 -40.28 -16.30 -25.93
CA ASP A 509 -40.24 -14.87 -26.17
C ASP A 509 -38.81 -14.32 -25.97
N GLU A 510 -38.59 -13.10 -26.44
CA GLU A 510 -37.39 -12.32 -26.17
C GLU A 510 -37.77 -10.86 -25.90
N ILE A 511 -37.54 -10.45 -24.65
CA ILE A 511 -37.99 -9.16 -24.13
C ILE A 511 -36.88 -8.14 -24.34
N LEU A 512 -37.09 -7.24 -25.29
CA LEU A 512 -36.14 -6.20 -25.64
C LEU A 512 -36.18 -5.04 -24.63
N LEU A 513 -35.03 -4.70 -24.05
CA LEU A 513 -34.86 -3.66 -23.04
C LEU A 513 -34.15 -2.45 -23.64
N LEU A 514 -34.88 -1.35 -23.83
CA LEU A 514 -34.33 -0.10 -24.38
C LEU A 514 -34.63 1.10 -23.48
N PRO A 515 -34.14 1.14 -22.23
CA PRO A 515 -34.32 2.30 -21.39
C PRO A 515 -33.51 3.49 -21.96
N PRO A 516 -34.10 4.70 -22.08
CA PRO A 516 -33.44 5.84 -22.74
C PRO A 516 -32.02 6.14 -22.25
N PRO A 517 -31.73 6.16 -20.92
CA PRO A 517 -30.37 6.43 -20.44
C PRO A 517 -29.35 5.33 -20.80
N ALA A 518 -29.78 4.06 -20.93
CA ALA A 518 -28.88 3.00 -21.36
C ALA A 518 -28.53 3.14 -22.83
N VAL A 519 -29.50 3.51 -23.67
CA VAL A 519 -29.29 3.74 -25.10
C VAL A 519 -28.31 4.90 -25.31
N GLU A 520 -28.49 6.00 -24.58
CA GLU A 520 -27.57 7.14 -24.58
C GLU A 520 -26.14 6.77 -24.13
N ALA A 521 -26.02 5.88 -23.14
CA ALA A 521 -24.73 5.40 -22.63
C ALA A 521 -24.12 4.22 -23.44
N GLY A 522 -24.80 3.75 -24.50
CA GLY A 522 -24.37 2.59 -25.29
C GLY A 522 -24.36 1.27 -24.50
N GLN A 523 -25.17 1.16 -23.45
CA GLN A 523 -25.28 -0.03 -22.60
C GLN A 523 -26.21 -1.06 -23.25
N GLN A 524 -25.64 -1.93 -24.09
CA GLN A 524 -26.38 -2.82 -24.98
C GLN A 524 -26.39 -4.30 -24.54
N GLN A 525 -25.79 -4.64 -23.40
CA GLN A 525 -25.70 -6.02 -22.94
C GLN A 525 -26.29 -6.16 -21.54
N VAL A 526 -27.21 -7.11 -21.35
CA VAL A 526 -27.73 -7.47 -20.02
C VAL A 526 -26.71 -8.36 -19.31
N ARG A 527 -26.24 -7.91 -18.14
CA ARG A 527 -25.23 -8.62 -17.32
C ARG A 527 -25.83 -9.43 -16.19
N ASP A 528 -26.82 -8.88 -15.50
CA ASP A 528 -27.54 -9.56 -14.42
C ASP A 528 -28.95 -8.97 -14.33
N PHE A 529 -29.88 -9.76 -13.81
CA PHE A 529 -31.23 -9.31 -13.54
C PHE A 529 -31.86 -10.11 -12.40
N LEU A 530 -32.81 -9.48 -11.73
CA LEU A 530 -33.42 -10.00 -10.52
C LEU A 530 -34.83 -9.46 -10.38
N TRP A 531 -35.76 -10.32 -9.98
CA TRP A 531 -37.04 -9.84 -9.47
C TRP A 531 -36.94 -9.52 -7.99
N ASN A 532 -37.33 -8.32 -7.59
CA ASN A 532 -37.46 -7.99 -6.18
C ASN A 532 -38.49 -6.89 -5.92
N ALA A 533 -39.24 -7.03 -4.82
CA ALA A 533 -40.18 -6.03 -4.31
C ALA A 533 -41.18 -5.48 -5.36
N GLY A 534 -41.64 -6.33 -6.30
CA GLY A 534 -42.63 -5.93 -7.31
C GLY A 534 -42.06 -5.35 -8.60
N SER A 535 -40.75 -5.40 -8.81
CA SER A 535 -40.10 -4.87 -10.01
C SER A 535 -38.95 -5.75 -10.48
N TRP A 536 -38.68 -5.74 -11.79
CA TRP A 536 -37.47 -6.28 -12.37
C TRP A 536 -36.33 -5.25 -12.23
N TRP A 537 -35.20 -5.71 -11.74
CA TRP A 537 -33.96 -4.96 -11.68
C TRP A 537 -33.03 -5.56 -12.70
N VAL A 538 -32.46 -4.74 -13.57
CA VAL A 538 -31.62 -5.19 -14.67
C VAL A 538 -30.35 -4.36 -14.69
N THR A 539 -29.22 -5.04 -14.68
CA THR A 539 -27.91 -4.44 -14.92
C THR A 539 -27.61 -4.52 -16.41
N MET A 540 -27.39 -3.37 -17.04
CA MET A 540 -26.97 -3.28 -18.44
C MET A 540 -25.57 -2.69 -18.52
N ALA A 541 -24.74 -3.24 -19.40
CA ALA A 541 -23.36 -2.82 -19.60
C ALA A 541 -23.09 -2.48 -21.07
N ASN A 542 -22.20 -1.53 -21.27
CA ASN A 542 -21.62 -1.20 -22.55
C ASN A 542 -20.49 -2.20 -22.84
N PRO A 543 -20.57 -2.98 -23.94
CA PRO A 543 -19.59 -4.02 -24.22
C PRO A 543 -18.19 -3.48 -24.58
N GLU A 544 -18.10 -2.22 -25.05
CA GLU A 544 -16.83 -1.60 -25.45
C GLU A 544 -16.13 -0.92 -24.25
N THR A 545 -16.88 -0.16 -23.45
CA THR A 545 -16.32 0.63 -22.35
C THR A 545 -16.37 -0.09 -21.00
N GLY A 546 -17.22 -1.12 -20.87
CA GLY A 546 -17.52 -1.77 -19.59
C GLY A 546 -18.33 -0.91 -18.62
N SER A 547 -18.76 0.29 -19.02
CA SER A 547 -19.64 1.12 -18.20
C SER A 547 -20.99 0.45 -18.02
N SER A 548 -21.53 0.45 -16.82
CA SER A 548 -22.78 -0.25 -16.52
C SER A 548 -23.70 0.57 -15.63
N GLY A 549 -25.00 0.30 -15.77
CA GLY A 549 -26.08 0.96 -15.04
C GLY A 549 -27.12 -0.06 -14.59
N VAL A 550 -27.87 0.30 -13.56
CA VAL A 550 -28.98 -0.52 -13.04
C VAL A 550 -30.29 0.19 -13.35
N TYR A 551 -31.23 -0.56 -13.93
CA TYR A 551 -32.51 -0.08 -14.42
C TYR A 551 -33.64 -0.89 -13.79
N ARG A 552 -34.77 -0.22 -13.55
CA ARG A 552 -35.98 -0.84 -12.98
C ARG A 552 -37.08 -0.91 -14.01
N PHE A 553 -37.76 -2.04 -14.05
CA PHE A 553 -38.91 -2.32 -14.88
C PHE A 553 -40.07 -2.86 -14.04
N ASP A 554 -41.29 -2.62 -14.48
CA ASP A 554 -42.51 -3.12 -13.86
C ASP A 554 -42.71 -4.64 -14.15
N PRO A 555 -43.77 -5.29 -13.63
CA PRO A 555 -44.03 -6.71 -13.89
C PRO A 555 -44.15 -7.08 -15.38
N ASP A 556 -44.59 -6.13 -16.21
CA ASP A 556 -44.84 -6.29 -17.64
C ASP A 556 -43.65 -5.75 -18.48
N TRP A 557 -42.49 -5.56 -17.85
CA TRP A 557 -41.24 -5.05 -18.44
C TRP A 557 -41.33 -3.60 -18.97
N GLY A 558 -42.29 -2.82 -18.49
CA GLY A 558 -42.35 -1.37 -18.71
C GLY A 558 -41.26 -0.64 -17.91
N TYR A 559 -40.52 0.25 -18.56
CA TYR A 559 -39.43 1.01 -17.92
C TYR A 559 -39.96 1.96 -16.83
N GLN A 560 -39.43 1.84 -15.61
CA GLN A 560 -39.81 2.67 -14.47
C GLN A 560 -38.79 3.77 -14.15
N GLY A 561 -37.49 3.51 -14.35
CA GLY A 561 -36.45 4.47 -14.02
C GLY A 561 -35.05 3.85 -13.87
N GLN A 562 -34.03 4.72 -13.80
CA GLN A 562 -32.65 4.34 -13.54
C GLN A 562 -32.32 4.49 -12.05
N VAL A 563 -31.52 3.55 -11.53
CA VAL A 563 -31.00 3.58 -10.16
C VAL A 563 -29.68 4.34 -10.17
N HIS A 564 -29.58 5.34 -9.30
CA HIS A 564 -28.37 6.16 -9.18
C HIS A 564 -27.36 5.44 -8.29
N LEU A 565 -26.32 4.90 -8.91
CA LEU A 565 -25.20 4.25 -8.22
C LEU A 565 -24.17 5.29 -7.76
N ALA A 566 -23.36 4.94 -6.77
CA ALA A 566 -22.18 5.75 -6.42
C ALA A 566 -21.21 5.88 -7.62
N ALA A 567 -20.48 6.99 -7.70
CA ALA A 567 -19.52 7.23 -8.78
C ALA A 567 -18.51 6.08 -8.91
N ASP A 568 -18.20 5.68 -10.15
CA ASP A 568 -17.29 4.59 -10.52
C ASP A 568 -17.68 3.19 -10.00
N THR A 569 -18.96 2.96 -9.70
CA THR A 569 -19.48 1.63 -9.37
C THR A 569 -19.60 0.77 -10.62
N GLN A 570 -19.13 -0.48 -10.55
CA GLN A 570 -19.44 -1.52 -11.54
C GLN A 570 -20.36 -2.56 -10.90
N PRO A 571 -21.69 -2.47 -11.14
CA PRO A 571 -22.62 -3.50 -10.70
C PRO A 571 -22.29 -4.84 -11.36
N GLU A 572 -21.83 -5.81 -10.57
CA GLU A 572 -21.51 -7.16 -11.04
C GLU A 572 -22.61 -8.17 -10.69
N GLN A 573 -23.29 -7.98 -9.55
CA GLN A 573 -24.34 -8.88 -9.08
C GLN A 573 -25.44 -8.09 -8.34
N LEU A 574 -26.68 -8.47 -8.58
CA LEU A 574 -27.89 -8.03 -7.90
C LEU A 574 -28.35 -9.10 -6.92
N LEU A 575 -28.68 -8.70 -5.70
CA LEU A 575 -29.12 -9.63 -4.66
C LEU A 575 -30.40 -9.16 -3.97
N ALA A 576 -31.37 -10.06 -3.82
CA ALA A 576 -32.62 -9.79 -3.11
C ALA A 576 -32.43 -10.04 -1.61
N TRP A 577 -32.66 -9.02 -0.78
CA TRP A 577 -32.64 -9.14 0.67
C TRP A 577 -33.92 -8.55 1.27
N GLY A 578 -34.92 -9.41 1.47
CA GLY A 578 -36.26 -8.97 1.84
C GLY A 578 -36.87 -8.07 0.76
N SER A 579 -37.29 -6.85 1.11
CA SER A 579 -37.78 -5.85 0.16
C SER A 579 -36.69 -4.91 -0.38
N LYS A 580 -35.42 -5.19 -0.06
CA LYS A 580 -34.25 -4.38 -0.44
C LYS A 580 -33.46 -5.10 -1.52
N THR A 581 -32.90 -4.33 -2.45
CA THR A 581 -31.99 -4.85 -3.47
C THR A 581 -30.57 -4.38 -3.14
N LEU A 582 -29.65 -5.34 -3.06
CA LEU A 582 -28.23 -5.06 -2.89
C LEU A 582 -27.53 -5.12 -4.24
N VAL A 583 -26.57 -4.22 -4.45
CA VAL A 583 -25.71 -4.18 -5.64
C VAL A 583 -24.27 -4.41 -5.19
N ARG A 584 -23.66 -5.46 -5.73
CA ARG A 584 -22.27 -5.85 -5.45
C ARG A 584 -21.31 -5.25 -6.49
N ASP A 585 -20.20 -4.72 -5.99
CA ASP A 585 -19.00 -4.38 -6.77
C ASP A 585 -17.82 -5.05 -6.06
N SER A 586 -17.10 -5.95 -6.73
CA SER A 586 -16.00 -6.71 -6.12
C SER A 586 -14.85 -5.83 -5.63
N ARG A 587 -14.76 -4.58 -6.12
CA ARG A 587 -13.70 -3.62 -5.82
C ARG A 587 -14.00 -2.75 -4.60
N ARG A 588 -15.18 -2.93 -3.99
CA ARG A 588 -15.63 -2.13 -2.85
C ARG A 588 -16.12 -3.04 -1.73
N ILE A 589 -15.85 -2.60 -0.50
CA ILE A 589 -16.32 -3.27 0.70
C ILE A 589 -17.84 -3.10 0.89
N PRO A 590 -18.42 -1.88 0.85
CA PRO A 590 -19.86 -1.72 1.02
C PRO A 590 -20.65 -2.27 -0.15
N LEU A 591 -21.67 -3.07 0.15
CA LEU A 591 -22.71 -3.41 -0.80
C LEU A 591 -23.75 -2.29 -0.80
N GLN A 592 -23.97 -1.67 -1.96
CA GLN A 592 -24.96 -0.59 -2.07
C GLN A 592 -26.35 -1.16 -1.89
N ARG A 593 -27.16 -0.51 -1.05
CA ARG A 593 -28.52 -0.97 -0.72
C ARG A 593 -29.55 0.00 -1.25
N PHE A 594 -30.58 -0.55 -1.88
CA PHE A 594 -31.68 0.22 -2.44
C PHE A 594 -33.02 -0.32 -1.93
N ASN A 595 -33.96 0.59 -1.75
CA ASN A 595 -35.33 0.22 -1.42
C ASN A 595 -36.12 -0.23 -2.66
N ALA A 596 -37.37 -0.66 -2.46
CA ALA A 596 -38.25 -1.12 -3.53
C ALA A 596 -38.43 -0.10 -4.67
N SER A 597 -38.37 1.21 -4.39
CA SER A 597 -38.52 2.26 -5.40
C SER A 597 -37.21 2.65 -6.10
N GLY A 598 -36.07 2.01 -5.79
CA GLY A 598 -34.78 2.38 -6.37
C GLY A 598 -34.07 3.55 -5.69
N ALA A 599 -34.56 4.02 -4.54
CA ALA A 599 -33.86 5.04 -3.78
C ALA A 599 -32.75 4.39 -2.94
N ALA A 600 -31.58 5.02 -2.90
CA ALA A 600 -30.43 4.56 -2.14
C ALA A 600 -30.71 4.65 -0.63
N GLU A 601 -30.32 3.61 0.09
CA GLU A 601 -30.30 3.53 1.55
C GLU A 601 -28.86 3.43 2.06
N VAL A 602 -28.69 3.42 3.38
CA VAL A 602 -27.38 3.16 4.00
C VAL A 602 -26.86 1.81 3.48
N PRO A 603 -25.66 1.75 2.87
CA PRO A 603 -25.10 0.51 2.33
C PRO A 603 -24.89 -0.53 3.43
N LEU A 604 -24.85 -1.80 3.04
CA LEU A 604 -24.47 -2.88 3.93
C LEU A 604 -22.94 -2.89 4.07
N GLU A 605 -22.48 -2.50 5.25
CA GLU A 605 -21.08 -2.55 5.65
C GLU A 605 -20.84 -3.83 6.45
N SER A 606 -20.00 -4.73 5.94
CA SER A 606 -19.62 -5.96 6.64
C SER A 606 -18.41 -5.71 7.52
N ASP A 607 -18.60 -5.78 8.84
CA ASP A 607 -17.52 -5.69 9.83
C ASP A 607 -16.50 -6.82 9.65
N LEU A 608 -16.96 -8.03 9.35
CA LEU A 608 -16.12 -9.17 9.01
C LEU A 608 -15.24 -8.90 7.78
N LEU A 609 -15.83 -8.34 6.70
CA LEU A 609 -15.08 -8.03 5.48
C LEU A 609 -14.02 -6.95 5.72
N HIS A 610 -14.35 -5.90 6.47
CA HIS A 610 -13.38 -4.88 6.88
C HIS A 610 -12.20 -5.50 7.63
N THR A 611 -12.47 -6.34 8.63
CA THR A 611 -11.40 -6.98 9.40
C THR A 611 -10.53 -7.91 8.55
N LEU A 612 -11.11 -8.61 7.56
CA LEU A 612 -10.39 -9.48 6.65
C LEU A 612 -9.50 -8.69 5.67
N VAL A 613 -10.03 -7.62 5.07
CA VAL A 613 -9.28 -6.73 4.17
C VAL A 613 -8.14 -6.06 4.93
N ASP A 614 -8.39 -5.51 6.11
CA ASP A 614 -7.37 -4.86 6.95
C ASP A 614 -6.29 -5.84 7.40
N GLY A 615 -6.69 -7.04 7.84
CA GLY A 615 -5.78 -8.09 8.30
C GLY A 615 -4.83 -8.54 7.18
N ARG A 616 -5.37 -8.83 6.00
CA ARG A 616 -4.57 -9.21 4.82
C ARG A 616 -3.71 -8.05 4.33
N GLY A 617 -4.24 -6.84 4.35
CA GLY A 617 -3.51 -5.62 3.98
C GLY A 617 -2.26 -5.41 4.84
N ARG A 618 -2.39 -5.53 6.17
CA ARG A 618 -1.25 -5.42 7.10
C ARG A 618 -0.20 -6.49 6.89
N MET A 619 -0.61 -7.76 6.71
CA MET A 619 0.35 -8.83 6.47
C MET A 619 1.12 -8.62 5.16
N ARG A 620 0.43 -8.16 4.11
CA ARG A 620 1.04 -7.81 2.83
C ARG A 620 2.01 -6.64 2.95
N MET A 621 1.66 -5.60 3.72
CA MET A 621 2.54 -4.49 4.01
C MET A 621 3.81 -4.94 4.76
N LEU A 622 3.67 -5.77 5.79
CA LEU A 622 4.82 -6.26 6.58
C LEU A 622 5.73 -7.17 5.76
N THR A 623 5.15 -8.09 4.99
CA THR A 623 5.92 -8.98 4.11
C THR A 623 6.64 -8.20 3.03
N ASP A 624 5.97 -7.26 2.37
CA ASP A 624 6.61 -6.43 1.35
C ASP A 624 7.69 -5.54 1.94
N MET A 625 7.45 -4.92 3.10
CA MET A 625 8.47 -4.17 3.84
C MET A 625 9.66 -5.07 4.24
N GLY A 626 9.41 -6.33 4.61
CA GLY A 626 10.43 -7.33 4.88
C GLY A 626 11.28 -7.65 3.65
N TRP A 627 10.64 -7.91 2.50
CA TRP A 627 11.34 -8.16 1.24
C TRP A 627 12.15 -6.94 0.77
N ARG A 628 11.56 -5.74 0.85
CA ARG A 628 12.22 -4.47 0.50
C ARG A 628 13.41 -4.20 1.41
N GLY A 629 13.24 -4.36 2.72
CA GLY A 629 14.31 -4.16 3.70
C GLY A 629 15.46 -5.15 3.52
N ALA A 630 15.15 -6.43 3.29
CA ALA A 630 16.16 -7.44 3.00
C ALA A 630 16.91 -7.16 1.68
N GLY A 631 16.19 -6.76 0.63
CA GLY A 631 16.76 -6.37 -0.65
C GLY A 631 17.69 -5.15 -0.55
N LEU A 632 17.25 -4.08 0.13
CA LEU A 632 18.03 -2.87 0.33
C LEU A 632 19.30 -3.11 1.15
N THR A 633 19.21 -3.89 2.23
CA THR A 633 20.37 -4.18 3.07
C THR A 633 21.45 -4.97 2.32
N LEU A 634 21.05 -5.97 1.53
CA LEU A 634 21.98 -6.71 0.68
C LEU A 634 22.51 -5.87 -0.50
N GLY A 635 21.68 -5.02 -1.10
CA GLY A 635 22.10 -4.07 -2.13
C GLY A 635 23.18 -3.11 -1.62
N LEU A 636 22.99 -2.55 -0.42
CA LEU A 636 23.99 -1.71 0.23
C LEU A 636 25.27 -2.49 0.58
N LEU A 637 25.14 -3.72 1.07
CA LEU A 637 26.28 -4.59 1.35
C LEU A 637 27.09 -4.85 0.08
N PHE A 638 26.41 -5.13 -1.03
CA PHE A 638 27.02 -5.38 -2.34
C PHE A 638 27.78 -4.15 -2.85
N LEU A 639 27.11 -2.99 -2.93
CA LEU A 639 27.72 -1.75 -3.41
C LEU A 639 28.88 -1.30 -2.51
N GLY A 640 28.70 -1.39 -1.18
CA GLY A 640 29.74 -1.07 -0.21
C GLY A 640 30.96 -1.98 -0.33
N ALA A 641 30.75 -3.29 -0.47
CA ALA A 641 31.83 -4.27 -0.65
C ALA A 641 32.56 -4.06 -1.99
N LEU A 642 31.86 -3.74 -3.07
CA LEU A 642 32.48 -3.39 -4.36
C LEU A 642 33.33 -2.12 -4.26
N ALA A 643 32.82 -1.07 -3.61
CA ALA A 643 33.55 0.18 -3.41
C ALA A 643 34.83 -0.04 -2.58
N LEU A 644 34.73 -0.83 -1.50
CA LEU A 644 35.89 -1.18 -0.66
C LEU A 644 36.89 -2.07 -1.40
N SER A 645 36.43 -3.03 -2.19
CA SER A 645 37.28 -3.84 -3.06
C SER A 645 38.06 -2.96 -4.04
N TRP A 646 37.37 -2.06 -4.73
CA TRP A 646 37.99 -1.12 -5.67
C TRP A 646 39.03 -0.22 -4.98
N LEU A 647 38.71 0.29 -3.79
CA LEU A 647 39.65 1.08 -2.98
C LEU A 647 40.90 0.28 -2.59
N GLN A 648 40.74 -0.97 -2.14
CA GLN A 648 41.88 -1.82 -1.77
C GLN A 648 42.68 -2.27 -2.99
N GLY A 649 42.05 -2.47 -4.14
CA GLY A 649 42.73 -2.77 -5.40
C GLY A 649 43.58 -1.59 -5.89
N THR A 650 43.00 -0.39 -5.91
CA THR A 650 43.74 0.84 -6.25
C THR A 650 44.88 1.11 -5.25
N ARG A 651 44.66 0.88 -3.96
CA ARG A 651 45.71 0.97 -2.92
C ARG A 651 46.88 0.02 -3.19
N ALA A 652 46.60 -1.22 -3.58
CA ALA A 652 47.66 -2.18 -3.92
C ALA A 652 48.47 -1.73 -5.15
N LEU A 653 47.84 -1.13 -6.14
CA LEU A 653 48.51 -0.61 -7.34
C LEU A 653 49.42 0.59 -7.03
N VAL A 654 48.91 1.55 -6.26
CA VAL A 654 49.66 2.76 -5.88
C VAL A 654 50.93 2.41 -5.10
N TYR A 655 50.84 1.48 -4.16
CA TYR A 655 51.96 1.11 -3.29
C TYR A 655 52.89 0.03 -3.86
N LYS A 656 52.52 -0.66 -4.94
CA LYS A 656 53.42 -1.57 -5.67
C LYS A 656 54.52 -0.82 -6.41
N ALA A 657 54.26 0.43 -6.81
CA ALA A 657 55.11 1.14 -7.76
C ALA A 657 56.51 1.51 -7.21
N ARG A 658 56.69 1.69 -5.89
CA ARG A 658 57.98 2.11 -5.29
C ARG A 658 58.13 1.71 -3.81
N ASP A 659 59.36 1.37 -3.42
CA ASP A 659 59.74 1.11 -2.02
C ASP A 659 59.92 2.40 -1.21
N ALA A 660 59.30 2.43 -0.02
CA ALA A 660 59.35 3.53 0.92
C ALA A 660 60.75 3.66 1.57
N ARG A 661 61.26 4.90 1.72
CA ARG A 661 62.51 5.16 2.45
C ARG A 661 62.22 5.93 3.73
N GLY A 662 62.96 5.63 4.79
CA GLY A 662 62.89 6.41 6.02
C GLY A 662 63.37 7.85 5.81
N ALA A 663 62.84 8.79 6.58
CA ALA A 663 63.29 10.17 6.59
C ALA A 663 64.70 10.31 7.21
N ALA A 664 65.52 11.20 6.66
CA ALA A 664 66.81 11.58 7.24
C ALA A 664 66.63 12.35 8.56
N PRO A 665 67.57 12.29 9.53
CA PRO A 665 67.49 13.06 10.76
C PRO A 665 67.45 14.57 10.50
N ILE A 666 66.58 15.29 11.20
CA ILE A 666 66.37 16.73 11.02
C ILE A 666 67.29 17.60 11.91
N ASP A 667 67.92 17.02 12.93
CA ASP A 667 68.68 17.76 13.94
C ASP A 667 69.89 18.50 13.34
N ASP A 668 70.53 17.93 12.32
CA ASP A 668 71.71 18.50 11.67
C ASP A 668 71.40 19.65 10.70
N ILE A 669 70.13 19.80 10.31
CA ILE A 669 69.68 20.78 9.30
C ILE A 669 68.70 21.81 9.86
N ALA A 670 68.37 21.73 11.16
CA ALA A 670 67.35 22.53 11.84
C ALA A 670 67.53 24.05 11.65
N ASP A 671 68.78 24.54 11.71
CA ASP A 671 69.10 25.96 11.60
C ASP A 671 69.08 26.49 10.15
N GLN A 672 68.96 25.59 9.15
CA GLN A 672 69.00 25.92 7.72
C GLN A 672 67.61 25.88 7.07
N ILE A 673 66.56 25.61 7.84
CA ILE A 673 65.19 25.44 7.33
C ILE A 673 64.50 26.80 7.19
N SER A 674 64.12 27.15 5.97
CA SER A 674 63.20 28.26 5.71
C SER A 674 61.76 27.75 5.74
N TRP A 675 61.00 28.09 6.77
CA TRP A 675 59.59 27.70 6.90
C TRP A 675 58.67 28.64 6.10
N ILE A 676 57.65 28.07 5.48
CA ILE A 676 56.60 28.82 4.79
C ILE A 676 55.52 29.25 5.78
N ASP A 677 55.15 30.53 5.75
CA ASP A 677 54.19 31.09 6.69
C ASP A 677 52.77 30.52 6.44
N PRO A 678 52.08 30.01 7.48
CA PRO A 678 50.67 29.68 7.40
C PRO A 678 49.83 30.95 7.27
N LEU A 679 48.67 30.88 6.60
CA LEU A 679 47.82 32.06 6.43
C LEU A 679 47.22 32.52 7.78
N PRO A 680 47.43 33.78 8.22
CA PRO A 680 47.05 34.24 9.56
C PRO A 680 45.53 34.32 9.81
N ASP A 681 44.71 34.53 8.77
CA ASP A 681 43.25 34.72 8.89
C ASP A 681 42.42 33.46 8.56
N ARG A 682 43.03 32.27 8.52
CA ARG A 682 42.36 31.00 8.16
C ARG A 682 41.14 30.71 9.03
N GLU A 683 41.21 30.93 10.34
CA GLU A 683 40.10 30.68 11.26
C GLU A 683 38.93 31.63 11.02
N LYS A 684 39.20 32.90 10.68
CA LYS A 684 38.15 33.87 10.29
C LYS A 684 37.49 33.46 8.98
N TRP A 685 38.27 32.94 8.03
CA TRP A 685 37.74 32.43 6.77
C TRP A 685 36.77 31.25 6.98
N PHE A 686 37.16 30.23 7.77
CA PHE A 686 36.26 29.09 8.06
C PHE A 686 35.01 29.50 8.85
N ARG A 687 35.12 30.47 9.77
CA ARG A 687 33.94 31.04 10.46
C ARG A 687 32.96 31.68 9.47
N ARG A 688 33.44 32.48 8.51
CA ARG A 688 32.58 33.07 7.46
C ARG A 688 31.97 32.01 6.55
N ALA A 689 32.75 31.01 6.15
CA ALA A 689 32.27 29.90 5.33
C ALA A 689 31.18 29.08 6.03
N ASN A 690 31.36 28.76 7.32
CA ASN A 690 30.36 28.06 8.12
C ASN A 690 29.07 28.88 8.31
N LEU A 691 29.19 30.19 8.55
CA LEU A 691 28.04 31.09 8.63
C LEU A 691 27.29 31.16 7.29
N GLY A 692 28.02 31.31 6.17
CA GLY A 692 27.43 31.32 4.83
C GLY A 692 26.72 30.00 4.50
N PHE A 693 27.34 28.86 4.81
CA PHE A 693 26.73 27.54 4.64
C PHE A 693 25.49 27.37 5.52
N GLY A 694 25.52 27.85 6.76
CA GLY A 694 24.35 27.85 7.66
C GLY A 694 23.18 28.65 7.10
N MET A 695 23.43 29.84 6.55
CA MET A 695 22.41 30.66 5.89
C MET A 695 21.82 29.99 4.65
N ILE A 696 22.66 29.39 3.80
CA ILE A 696 22.20 28.64 2.61
C ILE A 696 21.38 27.42 3.03
N SER A 697 21.84 26.69 4.04
CA SER A 697 21.14 25.51 4.57
C SER A 697 19.76 25.90 5.12
N LEU A 698 19.67 27.00 5.86
CA LEU A 698 18.41 27.53 6.36
C LEU A 698 17.47 27.93 5.21
N ALA A 699 17.99 28.62 4.19
CA ALA A 699 17.21 28.99 3.02
C ALA A 699 16.66 27.76 2.25
N LEU A 700 17.47 26.71 2.09
CA LEU A 700 17.05 25.45 1.46
C LEU A 700 15.96 24.73 2.27
N VAL A 701 16.09 24.69 3.60
CA VAL A 701 15.08 24.10 4.48
C VAL A 701 13.77 24.90 4.41
N LEU A 702 13.83 26.23 4.44
CA LEU A 702 12.65 27.09 4.30
C LEU A 702 11.97 26.91 2.94
N ALA A 703 12.75 26.80 1.85
CA ALA A 703 12.23 26.53 0.52
C ALA A 703 11.55 25.16 0.42
N ALA A 704 12.14 24.13 1.03
CA ALA A 704 11.55 22.79 1.06
C ALA A 704 10.23 22.76 1.86
N ILE A 705 10.15 23.48 2.98
CA ILE A 705 8.90 23.66 3.73
C ILE A 705 7.85 24.36 2.87
N GLY A 706 8.23 25.44 2.17
CA GLY A 706 7.34 26.19 1.29
C GLY A 706 6.82 25.38 0.08
N ALA A 707 7.58 24.37 -0.36
CA ALA A 707 7.22 23.50 -1.47
C ALA A 707 6.36 22.28 -1.05
N GLY A 708 6.03 22.11 0.24
CA GLY A 708 5.19 21.00 0.71
C GLY A 708 5.86 19.63 0.65
N VAL A 709 7.19 19.61 0.75
CA VAL A 709 8.02 18.40 0.69
C VAL A 709 7.68 17.43 1.84
N SER A 710 7.70 16.13 1.58
CA SER A 710 7.35 15.10 2.56
C SER A 710 8.36 15.02 3.72
N ALA A 711 7.95 14.40 4.83
CA ALA A 711 8.81 14.26 6.01
C ALA A 711 10.11 13.48 5.72
N ILE A 712 10.08 12.49 4.83
CA ILE A 712 11.24 11.67 4.46
C ILE A 712 12.21 12.47 3.60
N GLU A 713 11.70 13.21 2.62
CA GLU A 713 12.51 14.10 1.79
C GLU A 713 13.18 15.21 2.62
N MET A 714 12.46 15.75 3.62
CA MET A 714 13.02 16.71 4.57
C MET A 714 14.16 16.08 5.40
N ALA A 715 13.96 14.87 5.92
CA ALA A 715 15.00 14.14 6.65
C ALA A 715 16.23 13.85 5.77
N ALA A 716 16.02 13.48 4.50
CA ALA A 716 17.09 13.25 3.54
C ALA A 716 17.93 14.52 3.28
N LEU A 717 17.27 15.66 3.11
CA LEU A 717 17.93 16.96 2.94
C LEU A 717 18.77 17.31 4.17
N LEU A 718 18.22 17.14 5.38
CA LEU A 718 18.94 17.44 6.63
C LEU A 718 20.17 16.55 6.81
N LEU A 719 20.08 15.25 6.49
CA LEU A 719 21.23 14.33 6.56
C LEU A 719 22.35 14.73 5.60
N ALA A 720 22.01 15.15 4.38
CA ALA A 720 22.98 15.62 3.40
C ALA A 720 23.67 16.92 3.87
N LEU A 721 22.89 17.89 4.36
CA LEU A 721 23.42 19.17 4.88
C LEU A 721 24.30 18.97 6.13
N ALA A 722 23.90 18.08 7.04
CA ALA A 722 24.65 17.75 8.24
C ALA A 722 26.01 17.12 7.92
N GLY A 723 26.10 16.27 6.90
CA GLY A 723 27.37 15.68 6.44
C GLY A 723 28.37 16.75 5.97
N ILE A 724 27.90 17.71 5.17
CA ILE A 724 28.73 18.81 4.66
C ILE A 724 29.17 19.73 5.81
N ALA A 725 28.25 20.08 6.71
CA ALA A 725 28.56 20.87 7.91
C ALA A 725 29.61 20.19 8.79
N GLY A 726 29.44 18.89 9.07
CA GLY A 726 30.40 18.09 9.83
C GLY A 726 31.79 18.05 9.19
N GLY A 727 31.84 17.94 7.85
CA GLY A 727 33.09 18.02 7.08
C GLY A 727 33.80 19.37 7.24
N LEU A 728 33.07 20.49 7.16
CA LEU A 728 33.65 21.84 7.33
C LEU A 728 34.17 22.08 8.76
N VAL A 729 33.43 21.65 9.78
CA VAL A 729 33.84 21.76 11.18
C VAL A 729 35.12 20.94 11.45
N LEU A 730 35.22 19.74 10.86
CA LEU A 730 36.44 18.93 10.95
C LEU A 730 37.65 19.67 10.37
N LEU A 731 37.49 20.30 9.20
CA LEU A 731 38.57 21.06 8.55
C LEU A 731 39.01 22.28 9.35
N GLN A 732 38.06 22.96 9.98
CA GLN A 732 38.35 24.11 10.86
C GLN A 732 39.21 23.70 12.06
N ARG A 733 38.95 22.53 12.66
CA ARG A 733 39.66 22.03 13.85
C ARG A 733 40.98 21.33 13.54
N SER A 734 41.22 20.98 12.29
CA SER A 734 42.40 20.18 11.91
C SER A 734 43.65 21.05 11.71
N PRO A 735 44.82 20.61 12.23
CA PRO A 735 46.07 21.32 12.03
C PRO A 735 46.46 21.29 10.55
N ILE A 736 46.91 22.43 10.04
CA ILE A 736 47.61 22.50 8.76
C ILE A 736 49.02 21.97 8.98
N GLY A 737 49.48 21.14 8.05
CA GLY A 737 50.87 20.70 8.04
C GLY A 737 51.85 21.87 7.92
N HIS A 738 53.14 21.57 7.79
CA HIS A 738 54.18 22.59 7.60
C HIS A 738 55.02 22.24 6.38
N ILE A 739 55.53 23.27 5.70
CA ILE A 739 56.41 23.14 4.54
C ILE A 739 57.68 23.91 4.86
N GLY A 740 58.82 23.23 4.79
CA GLY A 740 60.15 23.82 4.91
C GLY A 740 60.93 23.66 3.61
N VAL A 741 61.78 24.63 3.29
CA VAL A 741 62.72 24.59 2.16
C VAL A 741 64.14 24.55 2.71
N VAL A 742 64.94 23.56 2.31
CA VAL A 742 66.34 23.34 2.76
C VAL A 742 67.20 22.95 1.57
N GLN A 743 68.22 23.75 1.23
CA GLN A 743 69.22 23.42 0.19
C GLN A 743 68.63 22.87 -1.14
N GLY A 744 67.49 23.41 -1.59
CA GLY A 744 66.81 22.94 -2.83
C GLY A 744 65.93 21.69 -2.67
N GLN A 745 65.80 21.15 -1.46
CA GLN A 745 64.88 20.06 -1.10
C GLN A 745 63.66 20.59 -0.33
N LEU A 746 62.58 19.81 -0.34
CA LEU A 746 61.37 20.12 0.42
C LEU A 746 61.26 19.21 1.65
N LEU A 747 61.12 19.84 2.80
CA LEU A 747 60.72 19.19 4.05
C LEU A 747 59.21 19.32 4.20
N LEU A 748 58.51 18.19 4.14
CA LEU A 748 57.07 18.15 4.36
C LEU A 748 56.78 17.63 5.76
N VAL A 749 55.88 18.31 6.48
CA VAL A 749 55.35 17.87 7.77
C VAL A 749 53.84 17.75 7.66
N ASP A 750 53.31 16.54 7.80
CA ASP A 750 51.88 16.26 7.74
C ASP A 750 51.15 16.67 9.05
N HIS A 751 49.81 16.71 9.02
CA HIS A 751 48.94 17.01 10.17
C HIS A 751 49.16 16.09 11.39
N ARG A 752 49.81 14.93 11.20
CA ARG A 752 50.22 13.99 12.26
C ARG A 752 51.59 14.31 12.89
N ALA A 753 52.17 15.47 12.56
CA ALA A 753 53.55 15.85 12.90
C ALA A 753 54.60 14.84 12.38
N MET A 754 54.29 14.10 11.32
CA MET A 754 55.26 13.24 10.64
C MET A 754 56.00 14.02 9.56
N TYR A 755 57.32 13.93 9.54
CA TYR A 755 58.14 14.61 8.55
C TYR A 755 58.85 13.67 7.60
N HIS A 756 59.06 14.17 6.38
CA HIS A 756 59.95 13.56 5.39
C HIS A 756 60.63 14.65 4.56
N LEU A 757 61.88 14.41 4.20
CA LEU A 757 62.74 15.34 3.47
C LEU A 757 63.21 14.63 2.20
N ASP A 758 62.94 15.23 1.05
CA ASP A 758 63.47 14.72 -0.22
C ASP A 758 63.48 15.79 -1.33
N GLY A 759 64.24 15.50 -2.39
CA GLY A 759 64.33 16.32 -3.61
C GLY A 759 64.03 15.48 -4.86
N ASP A 760 63.57 16.15 -5.91
CA ASP A 760 63.42 15.59 -7.27
C ASP A 760 62.59 14.29 -7.35
N ALA A 761 63.22 13.13 -7.55
CA ALA A 761 62.56 11.90 -8.02
C ALA A 761 61.50 11.31 -7.07
N ARG A 762 61.54 11.64 -5.77
CA ARG A 762 60.61 11.13 -4.73
C ARG A 762 59.53 12.13 -4.36
N LEU A 763 59.74 13.40 -4.64
CA LEU A 763 58.74 14.44 -4.45
C LEU A 763 57.63 14.25 -5.49
N GLN A 764 56.40 14.08 -5.01
CA GLN A 764 55.22 13.92 -5.85
C GLN A 764 54.32 15.12 -5.70
N TYR A 765 53.75 15.60 -6.81
CA TYR A 765 52.84 16.73 -6.77
C TYR A 765 51.63 16.54 -7.67
N ARG A 766 50.51 17.12 -7.26
CA ARG A 766 49.31 17.26 -8.07
C ARG A 766 48.45 18.42 -7.59
N GLY A 767 48.38 19.48 -8.40
CA GLY A 767 47.64 20.69 -8.02
C GLY A 767 48.24 21.28 -6.74
N ALA A 768 47.41 21.42 -5.70
CA ALA A 768 47.80 21.92 -4.38
C ALA A 768 48.26 20.82 -3.40
N PHE A 769 48.47 19.58 -3.86
CA PHE A 769 48.96 18.49 -3.00
C PHE A 769 50.43 18.21 -3.28
N LEU A 770 51.22 18.19 -2.21
CA LEU A 770 52.63 17.81 -2.17
C LEU A 770 52.76 16.54 -1.33
N LEU A 771 53.48 15.55 -1.84
CA LEU A 771 53.50 14.21 -1.30
C LEU A 771 54.95 13.69 -1.33
N ILE A 772 55.43 13.17 -0.20
CA ILE A 772 56.64 12.35 -0.16
C ILE A 772 56.31 11.07 0.59
N ASP A 773 56.39 9.92 -0.10
CA ASP A 773 55.91 8.63 0.40
C ASP A 773 54.48 8.74 1.00
N ASP A 774 54.29 8.61 2.32
CA ASP A 774 52.98 8.73 3.00
C ASP A 774 52.76 10.08 3.72
N VAL A 775 53.71 11.01 3.61
CA VAL A 775 53.61 12.37 4.15
C VAL A 775 52.96 13.24 3.08
N ALA A 776 51.74 13.70 3.34
CA ALA A 776 50.94 14.51 2.42
C ALA A 776 50.68 15.88 3.02
N VAL A 777 50.98 16.94 2.27
CA VAL A 777 50.70 18.32 2.69
C VAL A 777 49.89 19.03 1.61
N PHE A 778 48.83 19.71 2.04
CA PHE A 778 48.00 20.54 1.18
C PHE A 778 48.50 21.99 1.21
N SER A 779 49.06 22.48 0.10
CA SER A 779 49.65 23.81 -0.02
C SER A 779 48.62 24.95 -0.16
N GLY A 780 47.35 24.62 -0.38
CA GLY A 780 46.25 25.58 -0.49
C GLY A 780 45.79 25.84 -1.93
N ASN A 781 44.51 26.19 -2.09
CA ASN A 781 43.93 26.66 -3.36
C ASN A 781 43.01 27.87 -3.10
N ALA A 782 42.36 28.38 -4.15
CA ALA A 782 41.49 29.55 -4.04
C ALA A 782 40.27 29.35 -3.11
N LEU A 783 39.76 28.11 -3.02
CA LEU A 783 38.60 27.76 -2.19
C LEU A 783 38.99 27.42 -0.74
N LEU A 784 40.21 26.93 -0.51
CA LEU A 784 40.73 26.49 0.77
C LEU A 784 42.19 26.94 0.86
N PRO A 785 42.47 28.19 1.26
CA PRO A 785 43.83 28.66 1.41
C PRO A 785 44.46 28.07 2.69
N ALA A 786 45.71 27.64 2.59
CA ALA A 786 46.45 27.00 3.70
C ALA A 786 47.73 27.76 4.06
N PHE A 787 48.55 28.07 3.06
CA PHE A 787 49.80 28.82 3.20
C PHE A 787 49.74 30.11 2.39
N SER A 788 50.72 31.00 2.59
CA SER A 788 50.82 32.23 1.79
C SER A 788 50.99 31.90 0.29
N PRO A 789 50.04 32.33 -0.59
CA PRO A 789 50.08 31.95 -2.00
C PRO A 789 51.35 32.43 -2.73
N GLU A 790 51.90 33.57 -2.29
CA GLU A 790 53.12 34.13 -2.86
C GLU A 790 54.36 33.29 -2.53
N GLN A 791 54.56 32.89 -1.27
CA GLN A 791 55.74 32.09 -0.90
C GLN A 791 55.63 30.68 -1.50
N VAL A 792 54.43 30.08 -1.54
CA VAL A 792 54.23 28.78 -2.20
C VAL A 792 54.58 28.86 -3.70
N ARG A 793 54.15 29.93 -4.39
CA ARG A 793 54.44 30.11 -5.82
C ARG A 793 55.92 30.38 -6.10
N LYS A 794 56.58 31.16 -5.26
CA LYS A 794 57.99 31.58 -5.46
C LYS A 794 59.00 30.54 -4.97
N GLN A 795 58.75 29.87 -3.84
CA GLN A 795 59.75 29.01 -3.17
C GLN A 795 59.43 27.51 -3.29
N VAL A 796 58.15 27.11 -3.26
CA VAL A 796 57.75 25.69 -3.19
C VAL A 796 57.46 25.10 -4.56
N MET A 797 56.70 25.81 -5.40
CA MET A 797 56.26 25.33 -6.72
C MET A 797 57.41 25.05 -7.71
N PRO A 798 58.50 25.82 -7.78
CA PRO A 798 59.64 25.49 -8.65
C PRO A 798 60.26 24.14 -8.30
N LEU A 799 60.46 23.88 -7.00
CA LEU A 799 61.00 22.61 -6.49
C LEU A 799 60.00 21.45 -6.68
N ALA A 800 58.71 21.70 -6.43
CA ALA A 800 57.65 20.71 -6.65
C ALA A 800 57.53 20.29 -8.11
N ARG A 801 57.66 21.22 -9.07
CA ARG A 801 57.58 20.92 -10.51
C ARG A 801 58.74 20.07 -11.02
N GLY A 802 59.89 20.08 -10.33
CA GLY A 802 61.00 19.15 -10.58
C GLY A 802 60.70 17.70 -10.16
N GLY A 803 59.64 17.48 -9.37
CA GLY A 803 59.19 16.16 -8.95
C GLY A 803 58.25 15.45 -9.93
N VAL A 804 57.71 14.30 -9.50
CA VAL A 804 56.83 13.45 -10.31
C VAL A 804 55.38 13.90 -10.20
N ARG A 805 54.74 14.19 -11.34
CA ARG A 805 53.31 14.49 -11.39
C ARG A 805 52.48 13.22 -11.24
N VAL A 806 51.67 13.12 -10.20
CA VAL A 806 50.83 11.94 -9.92
C VAL A 806 49.38 12.12 -10.39
N ASP A 807 48.67 11.01 -10.58
CA ASP A 807 47.25 10.99 -10.93
C ASP A 807 46.37 11.25 -9.69
N ARG A 808 45.09 11.60 -9.92
CA ARG A 808 44.15 11.93 -8.84
C ARG A 808 43.88 10.75 -7.91
N LYS A 809 43.91 9.50 -8.41
CA LYS A 809 43.62 8.31 -7.60
C LYS A 809 44.75 8.06 -6.61
N THR A 810 46.01 8.22 -7.03
CA THR A 810 47.18 8.15 -6.14
C THR A 810 47.10 9.14 -5.00
N VAL A 811 46.74 10.40 -5.28
CA VAL A 811 46.55 11.43 -4.24
C VAL A 811 45.45 11.00 -3.26
N LEU A 812 44.29 10.59 -3.76
CA LEU A 812 43.16 10.18 -2.91
C LEU A 812 43.51 9.00 -2.00
N VAL A 813 44.17 7.97 -2.54
CA VAL A 813 44.62 6.79 -1.78
C VAL A 813 45.59 7.20 -0.67
N LYS A 814 46.57 8.05 -0.97
CA LYS A 814 47.55 8.52 0.02
C LYS A 814 46.93 9.40 1.09
N LEU A 815 45.96 10.26 0.73
CA LEU A 815 45.22 11.07 1.69
C LEU A 815 44.36 10.19 2.61
N LEU A 816 43.69 9.16 2.08
CA LEU A 816 42.91 8.21 2.87
C LEU A 816 43.80 7.37 3.80
N GLN A 817 44.94 6.89 3.32
CA GLN A 817 45.91 6.16 4.14
C GLN A 817 46.49 7.04 5.25
N GLY A 818 46.79 8.30 4.91
CA GLY A 818 47.28 9.28 5.86
C GLY A 818 46.23 9.75 6.86
N ARG A 819 44.96 9.37 6.69
CA ARG A 819 43.80 9.93 7.42
C ARG A 819 43.77 11.45 7.34
N HIS A 820 44.18 12.01 6.20
CA HIS A 820 44.27 13.44 6.01
C HIS A 820 42.90 14.10 6.20
N PRO A 821 42.82 15.25 6.91
CA PRO A 821 41.54 15.86 7.29
C PRO A 821 40.65 16.20 6.09
N LEU A 822 41.22 16.58 4.94
CA LEU A 822 40.47 16.76 3.67
C LEU A 822 39.80 15.48 3.16
N ALA A 823 40.46 14.32 3.27
CA ALA A 823 39.84 13.06 2.85
C ALA A 823 38.75 12.62 3.82
N GLN A 824 38.95 12.85 5.12
CA GLN A 824 37.95 12.57 6.14
C GLN A 824 36.72 13.49 6.00
N SER A 825 36.92 14.79 5.74
CA SER A 825 35.81 15.74 5.56
C SER A 825 34.97 15.40 4.33
N ILE A 826 35.62 15.03 3.22
CA ILE A 826 34.94 14.53 2.02
C ILE A 826 34.20 13.24 2.34
N GLY A 827 34.82 12.31 3.07
CA GLY A 827 34.19 11.05 3.49
C GLY A 827 32.92 11.26 4.32
N ILE A 828 32.93 12.17 5.30
CA ILE A 828 31.75 12.52 6.11
C ILE A 828 30.66 13.16 5.24
N SER A 829 31.04 14.03 4.31
CA SER A 829 30.08 14.69 3.40
C SER A 829 29.39 13.68 2.48
N VAL A 830 30.17 12.76 1.90
CA VAL A 830 29.65 11.68 1.05
C VAL A 830 28.77 10.73 1.86
N ALA A 831 29.15 10.41 3.10
CA ALA A 831 28.33 9.56 3.98
C ALA A 831 26.98 10.20 4.29
N GLY A 832 26.94 11.50 4.62
CA GLY A 832 25.68 12.23 4.83
C GLY A 832 24.79 12.24 3.59
N LEU A 833 25.38 12.45 2.40
CA LEU A 833 24.66 12.40 1.13
C LEU A 833 24.14 11.01 0.79
N LEU A 834 24.93 9.95 1.02
CA LEU A 834 24.48 8.56 0.84
C LEU A 834 23.35 8.18 1.80
N LEU A 835 23.40 8.64 3.06
CA LEU A 835 22.30 8.46 4.02
C LEU A 835 21.03 9.19 3.58
N GLY A 836 21.15 10.39 3.02
CA GLY A 836 20.03 11.11 2.42
C GLY A 836 19.43 10.37 1.21
N ILE A 837 20.27 9.89 0.30
CA ILE A 837 19.83 9.09 -0.85
C ILE A 837 19.15 7.79 -0.37
N LEU A 838 19.67 7.15 0.67
CA LEU A 838 19.07 5.94 1.23
C LEU A 838 17.68 6.22 1.80
N ALA A 839 17.50 7.34 2.50
CA ALA A 839 16.19 7.76 3.00
C ALA A 839 15.19 7.99 1.86
N LEU A 840 15.62 8.60 0.75
CA LEU A 840 14.78 8.76 -0.44
C LEU A 840 14.49 7.42 -1.13
N ALA A 841 15.48 6.53 -1.23
CA ALA A 841 15.29 5.22 -1.84
C ALA A 841 14.23 4.39 -1.09
N LEU A 842 14.15 4.51 0.24
CA LEU A 842 13.11 3.89 1.07
C LEU A 842 11.69 4.43 0.80
N GLN A 843 11.55 5.61 0.19
CA GLN A 843 10.25 6.19 -0.17
C GLN A 843 9.76 5.71 -1.55
N TRP A 844 10.68 5.49 -2.49
CA TRP A 844 10.37 5.12 -3.87
C TRP A 844 10.29 3.61 -4.10
N TRP A 845 10.74 2.80 -3.14
CA TRP A 845 10.78 1.33 -3.20
C TRP A 845 9.91 0.68 -2.17
#